data_AF-A0A6N2CGR0-F1
#
_entry.id   AF-A0A6N2CGR0-F1
#
_cell.length_a   1.000
_cell.length_b   1.000
_cell.length_c   1.000
_cell.angle_alpha   90.00
_cell.angle_beta   90.00
_cell.angle_gamma   90.00
#
_symmetry.space_group_name_H-M   'P 1'
#
loop_
_entity.id
_entity.type
_entity.pdbx_description
1 polymer ?
#
loop_
_entity_poly.entity_id
_entity_poly.type
_entity_poly.pdbx_seq_one_letter_code
_entity_poly.pdbx_strand_id
1 'polypeptide(L)'
;EPQIMFRSDAPAYFDEKHPYGRRPKVALFWHLGVPGTWNNWRNYPWDLPKPEPASDAGQFGVAGWVARLNSGRQALEQTTHASFKNRGFARAEAIRSNLQYIDQSIIESNLTPDGPVFYEGSILVSPTSSTLHEKLLLNARAALSRGPYSVTDKAEAPPSGDKHDYWHPAPYWWPNPKTKDGYPYIRKDGERVPGTVLKGPGSERYDRTRLQDLFDDSITLALAWKASGDFAFAEHGVRLLRHWFIDEASRMNPHLRYAQGRNQTPQSEGSHSGIIETKDLYFYLDAVQIFVEAGALDQSTENRFREWLRHFREWLRSSPQGQREVNQANNHGILFDLQEAAISAYLGDTAALSTIFRRARGRICHHFDPEGSQPHELKRSQTLHYCVFNLHSWFNLCTLAKQCGDNLHLIRTEQGRSLRSAYDWLMRHAIDLRWPYPQAGAFDWNRLVALTYAGDVLFGTHWSGIVERHGIQVTPCLHPHDGVAPYWPLTRIGHFDTTNPRSTTVTTSADGKRFSHVIFIRFGIGIFDDRWLEHRIQLFEAITLPSLRSQSTQKFIVRIQVDRDLDLRYKERLRQNLQGFADAELREIELHADRSQDQKAFLHELINLKRLDAYILTRLDDDDALSSNSIESIQTYAALNLSQNSLIYPFSGVRFLADSQAILPVVTEYGAPETAGLSFCFSANELHSIYSFHHKKVIQDSINKGWNIRQLPRASAQFCYLIHRYADTDYTKRRDSILKNPRTHPETPVDMAAYGIDSIRLKKWRAFDKNLKPLSKTRILEYISELENKLKALRIQITDDPNSQELKARYQQLLNERKRRGKNITTTLAE
;
A
#
# COMPACT_ATOMS: atom_id res chain seq x y z
N GLU A 1 -2.76 26.37 29.70
CA GLU A 1 -1.92 25.31 30.28
C GLU A 1 -1.00 25.95 31.31
N PRO A 2 -0.67 25.27 32.41
CA PRO A 2 0.27 25.82 33.38
C PRO A 2 1.67 25.97 32.76
N GLN A 3 2.35 27.07 33.10
CA GLN A 3 3.79 27.19 32.88
C GLN A 3 4.47 26.61 34.11
N ILE A 4 5.41 25.69 33.90
CA ILE A 4 6.07 24.94 34.97
C ILE A 4 7.57 25.19 34.84
N MET A 5 8.21 25.56 35.94
CA MET A 5 9.66 25.69 36.04
C MET A 5 10.14 24.72 37.12
N PHE A 6 11.13 23.92 36.78
CA PHE A 6 11.70 22.93 37.70
C PHE A 6 12.95 23.51 38.36
N ARG A 7 13.15 23.19 39.63
CA ARG A 7 14.49 23.24 40.20
C ARG A 7 15.33 22.13 39.60
N SER A 8 16.65 22.31 39.55
CA SER A 8 17.57 21.33 38.98
C SER A 8 17.57 19.97 39.69
N ASP A 9 17.07 19.91 40.93
CA ASP A 9 16.97 18.72 41.77
C ASP A 9 15.55 18.11 41.80
N ALA A 10 14.64 18.57 40.94
CA ALA A 10 13.29 18.02 40.89
C ALA A 10 13.33 16.52 40.53
N PRO A 11 12.68 15.65 41.32
CA PRO A 11 12.63 14.21 41.02
C PRO A 11 11.51 13.85 40.04
N ALA A 12 10.50 14.73 39.87
CA ALA A 12 9.36 14.54 39.01
C ALA A 12 9.39 15.49 37.80
N TYR A 13 9.11 14.94 36.61
CA TYR A 13 9.10 15.67 35.35
C TYR A 13 7.77 15.40 34.61
N PHE A 14 7.36 16.33 33.75
CA PHE A 14 6.28 16.07 32.82
C PHE A 14 6.81 15.24 31.63
N ASP A 15 5.92 14.58 30.89
CA ASP A 15 6.32 13.81 29.70
C ASP A 15 6.70 14.76 28.54
N GLU A 16 8.00 14.93 28.33
CA GLU A 16 8.55 15.80 27.28
C GLU A 16 8.27 15.31 25.86
N LYS A 17 7.88 14.03 25.67
CA LYS A 17 7.47 13.53 24.35
C LYS A 17 6.11 14.08 23.92
N HIS A 18 5.35 14.62 24.87
CA HIS A 18 4.07 15.25 24.62
C HIS A 18 4.12 16.67 25.20
N PRO A 19 4.88 17.64 24.67
CA PRO A 19 5.01 18.94 25.34
C PRO A 19 3.71 19.79 25.28
N TYR A 20 2.77 19.42 24.40
CA TYR A 20 1.50 20.12 24.15
C TYR A 20 0.31 19.15 24.16
N GLY A 21 -0.87 19.64 24.54
CA GLY A 21 -2.12 18.86 24.56
C GLY A 21 -2.85 18.93 25.89
N ARG A 22 -4.01 18.26 26.00
CA ARG A 22 -4.88 18.39 27.19
C ARG A 22 -4.26 17.83 28.49
N ARG A 23 -3.21 17.02 28.44
CA ARG A 23 -2.74 16.27 29.62
C ARG A 23 -1.26 16.30 29.99
N PRO A 24 -0.29 16.70 29.17
CA PRO A 24 1.10 16.45 29.55
C PRO A 24 1.59 17.16 30.80
N LYS A 25 1.31 18.47 30.91
CA LYS A 25 1.66 19.27 32.10
C LYS A 25 0.68 19.06 33.26
N VAL A 26 -0.57 18.77 32.94
CA VAL A 26 -1.63 18.49 33.93
C VAL A 26 -1.44 17.11 34.57
N ALA A 27 -0.87 16.15 33.85
CA ALA A 27 -0.51 14.84 34.37
C ALA A 27 0.46 14.96 35.54
N LEU A 28 1.49 15.81 35.41
CA LEU A 28 2.39 16.10 36.53
C LEU A 28 1.64 16.70 37.73
N PHE A 29 0.66 17.56 37.52
CA PHE A 29 -0.15 18.10 38.62
C PHE A 29 -1.04 17.06 39.29
N TRP A 30 -1.62 16.13 38.52
CA TRP A 30 -2.32 14.97 39.13
C TRP A 30 -1.36 14.08 39.91
N HIS A 31 -0.17 13.83 39.36
CA HIS A 31 0.89 13.05 40.02
C HIS A 31 1.30 13.70 41.34
N LEU A 32 1.54 15.01 41.36
CA LEU A 32 1.91 15.78 42.56
C LEU A 32 0.74 16.12 43.48
N GLY A 33 -0.50 15.75 43.14
CA GLY A 33 -1.70 16.07 43.93
C GLY A 33 -2.07 17.56 43.98
N VAL A 34 -1.66 18.36 42.99
CA VAL A 34 -1.96 19.80 42.92
C VAL A 34 -3.42 20.01 42.43
N PRO A 35 -4.31 20.60 43.24
CA PRO A 35 -5.70 20.80 42.86
C PRO A 35 -5.83 21.92 41.83
N GLY A 36 -6.83 21.80 40.95
CA GLY A 36 -7.17 22.85 40.01
C GLY A 36 -8.37 22.50 39.14
N THR A 37 -8.69 23.40 38.20
CA THR A 37 -9.84 23.22 37.28
C THR A 37 -9.75 21.95 36.44
N TRP A 38 -8.54 21.41 36.26
CA TRP A 38 -8.26 20.14 35.58
C TRP A 38 -8.81 18.90 36.27
N ASN A 39 -9.09 18.96 37.57
CA ASN A 39 -9.70 17.83 38.29
C ASN A 39 -11.07 17.44 37.69
N ASN A 40 -11.76 18.41 37.09
CA ASN A 40 -13.08 18.25 36.50
C ASN A 40 -13.04 18.06 34.97
N TRP A 41 -11.86 17.91 34.36
CA TRP A 41 -11.76 17.72 32.92
C TRP A 41 -12.25 16.32 32.52
N ARG A 42 -13.11 16.28 31.49
CA ARG A 42 -13.61 15.03 30.94
C ARG A 42 -12.47 14.20 30.37
N ASN A 43 -12.49 12.90 30.64
CA ASN A 43 -11.56 11.97 30.03
C ASN A 43 -12.01 11.57 28.62
N TYR A 44 -11.19 11.82 27.60
CA TYR A 44 -11.46 11.35 26.23
C TYR A 44 -10.65 10.08 25.91
N PRO A 45 -11.09 9.26 24.93
CA PRO A 45 -10.40 8.01 24.58
C PRO A 45 -8.95 8.18 24.10
N TRP A 46 -8.62 9.32 23.48
CA TRP A 46 -7.28 9.63 22.94
C TRP A 46 -6.33 10.27 23.96
N ASP A 47 -6.77 10.43 25.21
CA ASP A 47 -5.97 11.05 26.24
C ASP A 47 -5.11 10.01 27.01
N LEU A 48 -3.89 10.38 27.41
CA LEU A 48 -3.02 9.53 28.24
C LEU A 48 -3.69 9.16 29.59
N PRO A 49 -3.48 7.94 30.11
CA PRO A 49 -3.95 7.55 31.45
C PRO A 49 -3.51 8.55 32.52
N LYS A 50 -4.33 8.72 33.56
CA LYS A 50 -3.93 9.56 34.70
C LYS A 50 -2.77 8.87 35.42
N PRO A 51 -1.68 9.59 35.72
CA PRO A 51 -0.59 9.02 36.51
C PRO A 51 -1.06 8.76 37.94
N GLU A 52 -0.50 7.73 38.55
CA GLU A 52 -0.67 7.47 39.99
C GLU A 52 -0.11 8.63 40.81
N PRO A 53 -0.64 8.94 42.00
CA PRO A 53 -0.07 9.98 42.87
C PRO A 53 1.36 9.63 43.31
N ALA A 54 2.21 10.64 43.44
CA ALA A 54 3.53 10.54 44.06
C ALA A 54 3.39 10.29 45.58
N SER A 55 4.44 9.78 46.22
CA SER A 55 4.46 9.53 47.67
C SER A 55 4.28 10.80 48.51
N ASP A 56 4.65 11.95 47.95
CA ASP A 56 4.53 13.29 48.53
C ASP A 56 3.37 14.10 47.92
N ALA A 57 2.45 13.45 47.20
CA ALA A 57 1.32 14.12 46.58
C ALA A 57 0.51 14.93 47.61
N GLY A 58 0.16 16.16 47.24
CA GLY A 58 -0.53 17.11 48.11
C GLY A 58 0.39 18.04 48.91
N GLN A 59 1.71 17.81 48.90
CA GLN A 59 2.68 18.71 49.53
C GLN A 59 3.09 19.85 48.60
N PHE A 60 2.19 20.81 48.38
CA PHE A 60 2.44 21.98 47.54
C PHE A 60 2.10 23.29 48.28
N GLY A 61 2.82 24.35 47.93
CA GLY A 61 2.51 25.73 48.34
C GLY A 61 1.92 26.54 47.17
N VAL A 62 1.21 27.61 47.48
CA VAL A 62 0.68 28.55 46.47
C VAL A 62 1.38 29.89 46.62
N ALA A 63 2.07 30.32 45.56
CA ALA A 63 2.63 31.66 45.45
C ALA A 63 2.57 32.13 44.00
N GLY A 64 2.08 33.35 43.77
CA GLY A 64 2.15 34.01 42.46
C GLY A 64 0.83 34.55 41.93
N TRP A 65 0.94 35.23 40.79
CA TRP A 65 -0.16 35.79 40.00
C TRP A 65 0.06 35.38 38.54
N VAL A 66 -1.04 35.25 37.78
CA VAL A 66 -0.98 34.91 36.36
C VAL A 66 -1.46 36.11 35.55
N ALA A 67 -0.55 36.74 34.83
CA ALA A 67 -0.90 37.68 33.78
C ALA A 67 -1.23 36.91 32.50
N ARG A 68 -2.38 37.19 31.90
CA ARG A 68 -2.70 36.68 30.57
C ARG A 68 -2.11 37.63 29.53
N LEU A 69 -1.27 37.10 28.65
CA LEU A 69 -0.81 37.83 27.47
C LEU A 69 -2.01 38.16 26.56
N ASN A 70 -2.06 39.40 26.09
CA ASN A 70 -3.10 39.88 25.20
C ASN A 70 -3.03 39.11 23.86
N SER A 71 -4.15 38.53 23.40
CA SER A 71 -4.18 37.80 22.13
C SER A 71 -4.14 38.70 20.88
N GLY A 72 -4.16 40.02 21.05
CA GLY A 72 -4.29 41.01 19.98
C GLY A 72 -5.72 41.12 19.42
N ARG A 73 -6.68 40.34 19.93
CA ARG A 73 -8.09 40.35 19.51
C ARG A 73 -8.99 40.79 20.66
N GLN A 74 -9.33 42.08 20.70
CA GLN A 74 -10.10 42.70 21.79
C GLN A 74 -11.40 41.94 22.15
N ALA A 75 -12.11 41.39 21.15
CA ALA A 75 -13.32 40.60 21.35
C ALA A 75 -13.10 39.28 22.14
N LEU A 76 -11.88 38.73 22.15
CA LEU A 76 -11.49 37.52 22.89
C LEU A 76 -10.91 37.81 24.28
N GLU A 77 -10.75 39.08 24.64
CA GLU A 77 -10.18 39.52 25.92
C GLU A 77 -11.22 39.77 27.00
N GLN A 78 -12.50 39.80 26.63
CA GLN A 78 -13.59 39.94 27.60
C GLN A 78 -13.65 38.74 28.57
N THR A 79 -13.97 39.02 29.84
CA THR A 79 -14.18 38.03 30.92
C THR A 79 -15.61 37.48 30.92
N THR A 80 -16.11 37.07 29.75
CA THR A 80 -17.44 36.45 29.60
C THR A 80 -17.33 34.97 29.23
N HIS A 81 -18.35 34.17 29.57
CA HIS A 81 -18.43 32.75 29.18
C HIS A 81 -18.46 32.58 27.65
N ALA A 82 -19.08 33.51 26.93
CA ALA A 82 -19.06 33.56 25.46
C ALA A 82 -17.63 33.76 24.92
N SER A 83 -16.87 34.70 25.49
CA SER A 83 -15.46 34.92 25.13
C SER A 83 -14.58 33.68 25.41
N PHE A 84 -14.83 32.95 26.51
CA PHE A 84 -14.17 31.67 26.76
C PHE A 84 -14.43 30.62 25.67
N LYS A 85 -15.70 30.45 25.26
CA LYS A 85 -16.06 29.54 24.14
C LYS A 85 -15.43 29.99 22.83
N ASN A 86 -15.50 31.28 22.51
CA ASN A 86 -14.95 31.85 21.27
C ASN A 86 -13.43 31.67 21.16
N ARG A 87 -12.70 31.72 22.28
CA ARG A 87 -11.27 31.36 22.30
C ARG A 87 -11.01 29.90 21.95
N GLY A 88 -11.86 29.00 22.46
CA GLY A 88 -11.81 27.58 22.11
C GLY A 88 -12.04 27.35 20.61
N PHE A 89 -13.08 27.98 20.04
CA PHE A 89 -13.35 27.94 18.60
C PHE A 89 -12.20 28.52 17.78
N ALA A 90 -11.68 29.69 18.15
CA ALA A 90 -10.56 30.32 17.44
C ALA A 90 -9.31 29.42 17.41
N ARG A 91 -9.01 28.70 18.51
CA ARG A 91 -7.91 27.75 18.55
C ARG A 91 -8.17 26.53 17.65
N ALA A 92 -9.36 25.94 17.73
CA ALA A 92 -9.72 24.80 16.90
C ALA A 92 -9.65 25.16 15.41
N GLU A 93 -10.16 26.33 15.04
CA GLU A 93 -10.08 26.88 13.69
C GLU A 93 -8.64 27.13 13.23
N ALA A 94 -7.79 27.68 14.10
CA ALA A 94 -6.37 27.89 13.77
C ALA A 94 -5.63 26.56 13.55
N ILE A 95 -5.87 25.55 14.41
CA ILE A 95 -5.28 24.20 14.24
C ILE A 95 -5.76 23.59 12.93
N ARG A 96 -7.07 23.60 12.68
CA ARG A 96 -7.68 23.06 11.46
C ARG A 96 -7.11 23.74 10.21
N SER A 97 -7.01 25.07 10.22
CA SER A 97 -6.48 25.85 9.11
C SER A 97 -4.99 25.55 8.87
N ASN A 98 -4.19 25.39 9.94
CA ASN A 98 -2.79 25.04 9.81
C ASN A 98 -2.59 23.62 9.24
N LEU A 99 -3.37 22.64 9.70
CA LEU A 99 -3.34 21.29 9.13
C LEU A 99 -3.74 21.30 7.64
N GLN A 100 -4.79 22.05 7.29
CA GLN A 100 -5.22 22.21 5.91
C GLN A 100 -4.14 22.86 5.05
N TYR A 101 -3.47 23.89 5.56
CA TYR A 101 -2.35 24.52 4.89
C TYR A 101 -1.18 23.56 4.66
N ILE A 102 -0.83 22.73 5.65
CA ILE A 102 0.22 21.70 5.50
C ILE A 102 -0.17 20.68 4.43
N ASP A 103 -1.38 20.13 4.50
CA ASP A 103 -1.89 19.17 3.49
C ASP A 103 -1.84 19.79 2.09
N GLN A 104 -2.31 21.03 1.96
CA GLN A 104 -2.32 21.76 0.69
C GLN A 104 -0.90 22.01 0.17
N SER A 105 0.03 22.42 1.03
CA SER A 105 1.42 22.68 0.63
C SER A 105 2.13 21.42 0.12
N ILE A 106 1.84 20.25 0.72
CA ILE A 106 2.35 18.96 0.23
C ILE A 106 1.79 18.67 -1.17
N ILE A 107 0.47 18.84 -1.35
CA ILE A 107 -0.18 18.63 -2.65
C ILE A 107 0.41 19.57 -3.71
N GLU A 108 0.56 20.86 -3.40
CA GLU A 108 1.14 21.86 -4.31
C GLU A 108 2.57 21.51 -4.73
N SER A 109 3.37 20.93 -3.83
CA SER A 109 4.75 20.53 -4.15
C SER A 109 4.86 19.25 -5.01
N ASN A 110 3.81 18.43 -5.08
CA ASN A 110 3.83 17.14 -5.79
C ASN A 110 2.94 17.11 -7.04
N LEU A 111 1.84 17.87 -7.04
CA LEU A 111 0.89 17.88 -8.14
C LEU A 111 1.57 18.41 -9.41
N THR A 112 1.42 17.66 -10.49
CA THR A 112 1.80 18.08 -11.85
C THR A 112 0.53 18.25 -12.67
N PRO A 113 -0.07 19.47 -12.70
CA PRO A 113 -1.36 19.68 -13.34
C PRO A 113 -1.36 19.40 -14.85
N ASP A 114 -0.19 19.42 -15.48
CA ASP A 114 -0.01 19.30 -16.94
C ASP A 114 0.45 17.90 -17.39
N GLY A 115 0.37 16.91 -16.50
CA GLY A 115 0.77 15.53 -16.77
C GLY A 115 -0.39 14.53 -16.59
N PRO A 116 -0.36 13.38 -17.28
CA PRO A 116 -1.31 12.30 -17.05
C PRO A 116 -1.12 11.65 -15.67
N VAL A 117 -2.23 11.40 -14.99
CA VAL A 117 -2.30 10.84 -13.64
C VAL A 117 -2.20 9.31 -13.65
N PHE A 118 -2.89 8.64 -14.58
CA PHE A 118 -3.06 7.20 -14.64
C PHE A 118 -2.16 6.53 -15.69
N TYR A 119 -2.01 7.12 -16.87
CA TYR A 119 -1.14 6.61 -17.94
C TYR A 119 0.24 7.26 -17.86
N GLU A 120 1.30 6.47 -17.82
CA GLU A 120 2.66 6.98 -17.66
C GLU A 120 3.45 6.88 -18.96
N GLY A 121 4.03 8.01 -19.39
CA GLY A 121 4.66 8.15 -20.71
C GLY A 121 5.85 7.22 -20.96
N SER A 122 6.63 6.85 -19.94
CA SER A 122 7.80 5.98 -20.10
C SER A 122 7.43 4.52 -20.41
N ILE A 123 6.26 4.05 -19.97
CA ILE A 123 5.82 2.67 -20.23
C ILE A 123 5.28 2.49 -21.64
N LEU A 124 4.76 3.56 -22.24
CA LEU A 124 4.24 3.55 -23.61
C LEU A 124 5.36 3.47 -24.68
N VAL A 125 6.61 3.73 -24.29
CA VAL A 125 7.81 3.66 -25.15
C VAL A 125 8.61 2.38 -24.94
N SER A 126 8.40 1.67 -23.84
CA SER A 126 8.98 0.34 -23.59
C SER A 126 8.34 -0.68 -24.55
N PRO A 127 9.07 -1.71 -25.05
CA PRO A 127 8.49 -2.79 -25.84
C PRO A 127 7.53 -3.63 -24.97
N THR A 128 6.35 -3.06 -24.69
CA THR A 128 5.17 -3.81 -24.32
C THR A 128 4.93 -4.85 -25.41
N SER A 129 4.51 -6.07 -25.05
CA SER A 129 4.30 -7.18 -25.99
C SER A 129 3.75 -6.68 -27.31
N SER A 130 4.44 -6.98 -28.41
CA SER A 130 4.10 -6.53 -29.77
C SER A 130 2.60 -6.64 -30.07
N THR A 131 1.94 -7.66 -29.51
CA THR A 131 0.50 -7.90 -29.61
C THR A 131 -0.40 -6.82 -28.98
N LEU A 132 -0.06 -6.24 -27.83
CA LEU A 132 -0.85 -5.18 -27.20
C LEU A 132 -0.73 -3.88 -27.99
N HIS A 133 0.49 -3.56 -28.43
CA HIS A 133 0.77 -2.40 -29.27
C HIS A 133 0.03 -2.49 -30.61
N GLU A 134 0.09 -3.63 -31.30
CA GLU A 134 -0.66 -3.87 -32.54
C GLU A 134 -2.17 -3.72 -32.34
N LYS A 135 -2.72 -4.29 -31.26
CA LYS A 135 -4.15 -4.18 -30.94
C LYS A 135 -4.57 -2.74 -30.65
N LEU A 136 -3.75 -1.98 -29.92
CA LEU A 136 -3.98 -0.55 -29.68
C LEU A 136 -4.05 0.22 -31.00
N LEU A 137 -3.06 0.05 -31.89
CA LEU A 137 -3.04 0.73 -33.18
C LEU A 137 -4.20 0.33 -34.09
N LEU A 138 -4.60 -0.95 -34.08
CA LEU A 138 -5.77 -1.43 -34.82
C LEU A 138 -7.06 -0.73 -34.32
N ASN A 139 -7.26 -0.69 -33.01
CA ASN A 139 -8.41 -0.03 -32.40
C ASN A 139 -8.42 1.48 -32.69
N ALA A 140 -7.26 2.12 -32.67
CA ALA A 140 -7.11 3.55 -32.98
C ALA A 140 -7.41 3.87 -34.44
N ARG A 141 -6.95 3.04 -35.39
CA ARG A 141 -7.33 3.17 -36.81
C ARG A 141 -8.83 3.05 -37.00
N ALA A 142 -9.50 2.15 -36.27
CA ALA A 142 -10.96 2.07 -36.28
C ALA A 142 -11.60 3.33 -35.67
N ALA A 143 -11.03 3.87 -34.58
CA ALA A 143 -11.52 5.09 -33.92
C ALA A 143 -11.48 6.32 -34.84
N LEU A 144 -10.47 6.44 -35.73
CA LEU A 144 -10.40 7.52 -36.72
C LEU A 144 -11.64 7.63 -37.63
N SER A 145 -12.38 6.53 -37.80
CA SER A 145 -13.59 6.46 -38.64
C SER A 145 -14.90 6.68 -37.89
N ARG A 146 -14.85 6.84 -36.56
CA ARG A 146 -16.03 7.09 -35.72
C ARG A 146 -16.11 8.55 -35.30
N GLY A 147 -17.25 8.94 -34.74
CA GLY A 147 -17.50 10.32 -34.32
C GLY A 147 -17.49 11.33 -35.48
N PRO A 148 -17.44 12.64 -35.18
CA PRO A 148 -17.48 13.20 -33.84
C PRO A 148 -18.81 12.96 -33.13
N TYR A 149 -18.77 12.83 -31.81
CA TYR A 149 -19.94 12.59 -30.97
C TYR A 149 -20.42 13.89 -30.35
N SER A 150 -21.73 14.07 -30.22
CA SER A 150 -22.32 15.18 -29.47
C SER A 150 -23.44 14.67 -28.57
N VAL A 151 -23.93 15.47 -27.61
CA VAL A 151 -25.23 15.22 -26.97
C VAL A 151 -26.40 15.60 -27.88
N THR A 152 -26.23 16.47 -28.88
CA THR A 152 -27.33 16.95 -29.71
C THR A 152 -27.81 15.95 -30.77
N ASP A 153 -27.07 14.86 -30.98
CA ASP A 153 -27.37 13.83 -31.99
C ASP A 153 -28.58 12.95 -31.63
N LYS A 154 -29.06 12.99 -30.37
CA LYS A 154 -30.30 12.32 -29.99
C LYS A 154 -31.47 12.82 -30.82
N ALA A 155 -32.33 11.92 -31.28
CA ALA A 155 -33.50 12.29 -32.08
C ALA A 155 -34.48 13.16 -31.28
N GLU A 156 -34.74 12.79 -30.03
CA GLU A 156 -35.70 13.46 -29.15
C GLU A 156 -34.99 14.38 -28.15
N ALA A 157 -35.61 15.53 -27.85
CA ALA A 157 -35.12 16.42 -26.81
C ALA A 157 -35.32 15.80 -25.41
N PRO A 158 -34.43 16.10 -24.44
CA PRO A 158 -34.66 15.71 -23.05
C PRO A 158 -35.90 16.41 -22.48
N PRO A 159 -36.33 16.04 -21.27
CA PRO A 159 -37.44 16.72 -20.60
C PRO A 159 -37.29 18.25 -20.47
N SER A 160 -36.06 18.80 -20.45
CA SER A 160 -35.85 20.26 -20.46
C SER A 160 -36.27 20.94 -21.76
N GLY A 161 -36.36 20.22 -22.87
CA GLY A 161 -36.49 20.78 -24.22
C GLY A 161 -35.17 21.27 -24.84
N ASP A 162 -34.06 21.30 -24.08
CA ASP A 162 -32.75 21.71 -24.58
C ASP A 162 -31.90 20.49 -25.00
N LYS A 163 -31.59 20.35 -26.30
CA LYS A 163 -30.78 19.22 -26.80
C LYS A 163 -29.34 19.23 -26.29
N HIS A 164 -28.83 20.35 -25.78
CA HIS A 164 -27.51 20.46 -25.14
C HIS A 164 -27.46 19.79 -23.76
N ASP A 165 -28.61 19.46 -23.16
CA ASP A 165 -28.64 18.73 -21.90
C ASP A 165 -28.39 17.24 -22.11
N TYR A 166 -27.53 16.66 -21.27
CA TYR A 166 -27.30 15.22 -21.25
C TYR A 166 -28.55 14.46 -20.79
N TRP A 167 -28.93 13.44 -21.55
CA TRP A 167 -30.13 12.64 -21.36
C TRP A 167 -29.85 11.14 -21.38
N HIS A 168 -30.31 10.47 -20.33
CA HIS A 168 -30.41 9.02 -20.29
C HIS A 168 -31.48 8.63 -19.25
N PRO A 169 -32.56 7.92 -19.62
CA PRO A 169 -33.60 7.56 -18.67
C PRO A 169 -33.15 6.45 -17.72
N ALA A 170 -33.78 6.38 -16.55
CA ALA A 170 -33.49 5.33 -15.60
C ALA A 170 -33.88 3.95 -16.19
N PRO A 171 -32.95 2.96 -16.25
CA PRO A 171 -33.16 1.75 -17.04
C PRO A 171 -34.40 0.94 -16.70
N TYR A 172 -34.89 0.96 -15.47
CA TYR A 172 -36.00 0.09 -15.01
C TYR A 172 -37.31 0.83 -14.75
N TRP A 173 -37.45 2.08 -15.21
CA TRP A 173 -38.64 2.88 -14.92
C TRP A 173 -39.51 3.02 -16.15
N TRP A 174 -40.74 2.54 -16.04
CA TRP A 174 -41.70 2.44 -17.14
C TRP A 174 -42.97 3.25 -16.88
N PRO A 175 -43.65 3.76 -17.92
CA PRO A 175 -44.98 4.31 -17.78
C PRO A 175 -45.91 3.34 -17.03
N ASN A 176 -46.67 3.88 -16.09
CA ASN A 176 -47.62 3.12 -15.29
C ASN A 176 -48.88 2.84 -16.12
N PRO A 177 -49.16 1.57 -16.50
CA PRO A 177 -50.34 1.26 -17.29
C PRO A 177 -51.66 1.45 -16.53
N LYS A 178 -51.61 1.69 -15.21
CA LYS A 178 -52.78 1.92 -14.36
C LYS A 178 -53.24 3.39 -14.32
N THR A 179 -52.51 4.31 -14.95
CA THR A 179 -52.87 5.73 -14.99
C THR A 179 -53.04 6.21 -16.43
N LYS A 180 -53.92 7.19 -16.64
CA LYS A 180 -54.29 7.67 -17.99
C LYS A 180 -53.13 8.34 -18.72
N ASP A 181 -52.21 8.92 -17.97
CA ASP A 181 -51.05 9.67 -18.45
C ASP A 181 -49.73 8.88 -18.30
N GLY A 182 -49.78 7.67 -17.72
CA GLY A 182 -48.60 6.84 -17.50
C GLY A 182 -47.74 7.26 -16.30
N TYR A 183 -48.18 8.20 -15.46
CA TYR A 183 -47.42 8.70 -14.31
C TYR A 183 -48.02 8.30 -12.94
N PRO A 184 -47.22 8.32 -11.86
CA PRO A 184 -45.76 8.29 -11.89
C PRO A 184 -45.27 6.97 -12.50
N TYR A 185 -44.11 6.98 -13.13
CA TYR A 185 -43.52 5.75 -13.68
C TYR A 185 -43.33 4.73 -12.55
N ILE A 186 -43.41 3.45 -12.90
CA ILE A 186 -43.22 2.33 -11.98
C ILE A 186 -41.91 1.61 -12.29
N ARG A 187 -41.24 1.14 -11.25
CA ARG A 187 -40.04 0.31 -11.40
C ARG A 187 -40.43 -1.10 -11.81
N LYS A 188 -39.91 -1.58 -12.93
CA LYS A 188 -39.97 -3.00 -13.37
C LYS A 188 -38.55 -3.57 -13.39
N ASP A 189 -38.18 -4.26 -12.32
CA ASP A 189 -36.83 -4.79 -12.18
C ASP A 189 -36.58 -5.90 -13.21
N GLY A 190 -35.41 -5.88 -13.87
CA GLY A 190 -35.07 -6.82 -14.94
C GLY A 190 -35.58 -6.46 -16.34
N GLU A 191 -36.57 -5.56 -16.45
CA GLU A 191 -37.09 -5.06 -17.74
C GLU A 191 -36.47 -3.69 -18.06
N ARG A 192 -35.48 -3.65 -18.96
CA ARG A 192 -34.80 -2.40 -19.32
C ARG A 192 -35.57 -1.60 -20.36
N VAL A 193 -35.68 -0.29 -20.17
CA VAL A 193 -36.17 0.67 -21.17
C VAL A 193 -35.30 0.53 -22.44
N PRO A 194 -35.90 0.38 -23.63
CA PRO A 194 -35.16 0.24 -24.88
C PRO A 194 -34.15 1.37 -25.08
N GLY A 195 -32.94 1.03 -25.52
CA GLY A 195 -31.84 1.98 -25.70
C GLY A 195 -31.02 2.29 -24.44
N THR A 196 -31.44 1.85 -23.25
CA THR A 196 -30.66 2.10 -22.00
C THR A 196 -29.54 1.08 -21.74
N VAL A 197 -29.35 0.14 -22.65
CA VAL A 197 -28.22 -0.80 -22.64
C VAL A 197 -27.09 -0.15 -23.43
N LEU A 198 -25.93 0.00 -22.79
CA LEU A 198 -24.73 0.55 -23.41
C LEU A 198 -24.37 -0.25 -24.68
N LYS A 199 -24.17 0.44 -25.81
CA LYS A 199 -23.90 -0.17 -27.13
C LYS A 199 -24.96 -1.19 -27.59
N GLY A 200 -26.14 -1.17 -26.97
CA GLY A 200 -27.28 -2.01 -27.36
C GLY A 200 -28.14 -1.38 -28.45
N PRO A 201 -29.06 -2.16 -29.06
CA PRO A 201 -30.02 -1.64 -30.03
C PRO A 201 -30.84 -0.49 -29.45
N GLY A 202 -30.98 0.60 -30.21
CA GLY A 202 -31.73 1.78 -29.78
C GLY A 202 -30.96 2.75 -28.89
N SER A 203 -29.69 2.47 -28.57
CA SER A 203 -28.92 3.30 -27.63
C SER A 203 -28.53 4.68 -28.18
N GLU A 204 -28.59 4.86 -29.50
CA GLU A 204 -28.45 6.16 -30.18
C GLU A 204 -29.51 7.19 -29.77
N ARG A 205 -30.64 6.73 -29.20
CA ARG A 205 -31.70 7.60 -28.67
C ARG A 205 -31.26 8.45 -27.46
N TYR A 206 -30.20 8.03 -26.76
CA TYR A 206 -29.73 8.67 -25.54
C TYR A 206 -28.23 8.97 -25.63
N ASP A 207 -27.71 9.69 -24.63
CA ASP A 207 -26.34 10.21 -24.67
C ASP A 207 -25.31 9.22 -24.09
N ARG A 208 -25.75 8.20 -23.33
CA ARG A 208 -24.85 7.31 -22.56
C ARG A 208 -23.83 6.54 -23.40
N THR A 209 -24.24 6.00 -24.55
CA THR A 209 -23.33 5.28 -25.46
C THR A 209 -22.35 6.24 -26.11
N ARG A 210 -22.83 7.36 -26.66
CA ARG A 210 -21.98 8.40 -27.28
C ARG A 210 -20.95 8.97 -26.30
N LEU A 211 -21.34 9.20 -25.05
CA LEU A 211 -20.41 9.64 -23.99
C LEU A 211 -19.32 8.60 -23.72
N GLN A 212 -19.69 7.30 -23.69
CA GLN A 212 -18.67 6.26 -23.51
C GLN A 212 -17.72 6.18 -24.70
N ASP A 213 -18.26 6.26 -25.92
CA ASP A 213 -17.45 6.18 -27.12
C ASP A 213 -16.49 7.38 -27.23
N LEU A 214 -16.91 8.57 -26.82
CA LEU A 214 -16.02 9.72 -26.64
C LEU A 214 -14.84 9.40 -25.72
N PHE A 215 -15.10 8.83 -24.54
CA PHE A 215 -14.05 8.49 -23.58
C PHE A 215 -13.13 7.38 -24.11
N ASP A 216 -13.69 6.26 -24.55
CA ASP A 216 -12.96 5.08 -25.02
C ASP A 216 -12.08 5.43 -26.24
N ASP A 217 -12.63 6.17 -27.22
CA ASP A 217 -11.92 6.54 -28.44
C ASP A 217 -10.85 7.58 -28.16
N SER A 218 -11.12 8.59 -27.33
CA SER A 218 -10.11 9.59 -26.98
C SER A 218 -8.91 8.97 -26.26
N ILE A 219 -9.15 8.06 -25.30
CA ILE A 219 -8.08 7.32 -24.63
C ILE A 219 -7.30 6.48 -25.65
N THR A 220 -7.99 5.74 -26.51
CA THR A 220 -7.36 4.91 -27.54
C THR A 220 -6.49 5.75 -28.49
N LEU A 221 -7.00 6.87 -28.97
CA LEU A 221 -6.29 7.78 -29.88
C LEU A 221 -5.09 8.45 -29.21
N ALA A 222 -5.24 8.91 -27.97
CA ALA A 222 -4.14 9.50 -27.19
C ALA A 222 -2.99 8.51 -27.00
N LEU A 223 -3.30 7.28 -26.57
CA LEU A 223 -2.29 6.24 -26.37
C LEU A 223 -1.65 5.80 -27.70
N ALA A 224 -2.41 5.73 -28.79
CA ALA A 224 -1.88 5.40 -30.11
C ALA A 224 -0.95 6.48 -30.67
N TRP A 225 -1.28 7.77 -30.49
CA TRP A 225 -0.35 8.86 -30.79
C TRP A 225 0.94 8.71 -29.99
N LYS A 226 0.83 8.49 -28.68
CA LYS A 226 2.00 8.33 -27.81
C LYS A 226 2.91 7.17 -28.23
N ALA A 227 2.30 6.08 -28.71
CA ALA A 227 3.01 4.87 -29.10
C ALA A 227 3.60 4.92 -30.53
N SER A 228 3.00 5.67 -31.45
CA SER A 228 3.39 5.68 -32.88
C SER A 228 3.98 7.00 -33.37
N GLY A 229 3.69 8.11 -32.69
CA GLY A 229 3.96 9.47 -33.16
C GLY A 229 3.03 9.96 -34.27
N ASP A 230 2.04 9.16 -34.72
CA ASP A 230 1.12 9.57 -35.79
C ASP A 230 0.14 10.65 -35.30
N PHE A 231 0.38 11.88 -35.77
CA PHE A 231 -0.36 13.07 -35.37
C PHE A 231 -1.86 13.01 -35.72
N ALA A 232 -2.26 12.19 -36.71
CA ALA A 232 -3.67 12.04 -37.08
C ALA A 232 -4.54 11.53 -35.92
N PHE A 233 -3.97 10.71 -35.03
CA PHE A 233 -4.70 10.24 -33.85
C PHE A 233 -4.97 11.38 -32.86
N ALA A 234 -3.97 12.21 -32.56
CA ALA A 234 -4.12 13.35 -31.65
C ALA A 234 -5.08 14.40 -32.22
N GLU A 235 -4.96 14.72 -33.51
CA GLU A 235 -5.87 15.66 -34.18
C GLU A 235 -7.33 15.18 -34.14
N HIS A 236 -7.57 13.88 -34.37
CA HIS A 236 -8.92 13.33 -34.26
C HIS A 236 -9.44 13.37 -32.82
N GLY A 237 -8.61 13.07 -31.82
CA GLY A 237 -9.00 13.22 -30.42
C GLY A 237 -9.44 14.63 -30.05
N VAL A 238 -8.70 15.65 -30.51
CA VAL A 238 -9.06 17.06 -30.31
C VAL A 238 -10.36 17.43 -31.03
N ARG A 239 -10.62 16.87 -32.20
CA ARG A 239 -11.91 17.03 -32.92
C ARG A 239 -13.08 16.50 -32.08
N LEU A 240 -12.93 15.33 -31.45
CA LEU A 240 -13.95 14.77 -30.56
C LEU A 240 -14.20 15.68 -29.34
N LEU A 241 -13.13 16.16 -28.70
CA LEU A 241 -13.21 17.08 -27.56
C LEU A 241 -13.94 18.37 -27.92
N ARG A 242 -13.54 19.02 -29.03
CA ARG A 242 -14.15 20.28 -29.48
C ARG A 242 -15.64 20.10 -29.73
N HIS A 243 -16.02 19.04 -30.44
CA HIS A 243 -17.41 18.80 -30.79
C HIS A 243 -18.30 18.54 -29.57
N TRP A 244 -17.82 17.81 -28.57
CA TRP A 244 -18.62 17.49 -27.38
C TRP A 244 -18.67 18.62 -26.34
N PHE A 245 -17.59 19.36 -26.12
CA PHE A 245 -17.49 20.30 -24.99
C PHE A 245 -17.50 21.78 -25.38
N ILE A 246 -17.14 22.11 -26.62
CA ILE A 246 -16.70 23.46 -26.97
C ILE A 246 -17.57 24.11 -28.04
N ASP A 247 -17.83 23.39 -29.13
CA ASP A 247 -18.55 23.91 -30.30
C ASP A 247 -19.99 24.28 -29.93
N GLU A 248 -20.40 25.52 -30.20
CA GLU A 248 -21.68 26.05 -29.71
C GLU A 248 -22.89 25.26 -30.20
N ALA A 249 -22.83 24.71 -31.41
CA ALA A 249 -23.92 23.95 -32.01
C ALA A 249 -24.10 22.53 -31.41
N SER A 250 -23.10 22.00 -30.72
CA SER A 250 -23.05 20.59 -30.32
C SER A 250 -22.61 20.36 -28.86
N ARG A 251 -22.15 21.39 -28.15
CA ARG A 251 -21.59 21.25 -26.80
C ARG A 251 -22.61 20.70 -25.81
N MET A 252 -22.15 19.89 -24.87
CA MET A 252 -22.92 19.48 -23.71
C MET A 252 -22.97 20.62 -22.67
N ASN A 253 -24.15 20.90 -22.11
CA ASN A 253 -24.25 21.77 -20.92
C ASN A 253 -23.54 21.10 -19.72
N PRO A 254 -22.79 21.84 -18.89
CA PRO A 254 -21.93 21.27 -17.85
C PRO A 254 -22.72 20.78 -16.61
N HIS A 255 -23.65 19.84 -16.81
CA HIS A 255 -24.40 19.18 -15.75
C HIS A 255 -25.03 17.85 -16.19
N LEU A 256 -25.35 16.98 -15.23
CA LEU A 256 -26.08 15.73 -15.44
C LEU A 256 -27.52 15.80 -14.90
N ARG A 257 -28.17 16.97 -14.98
CA ARG A 257 -29.50 17.20 -14.39
C ARG A 257 -30.53 16.15 -14.79
N TYR A 258 -30.44 15.59 -16.00
CA TYR A 258 -31.40 14.62 -16.53
C TYR A 258 -30.82 13.19 -16.68
N ALA A 259 -29.71 12.87 -16.00
CA ALA A 259 -29.18 11.51 -15.99
C ALA A 259 -30.02 10.59 -15.07
N GLN A 260 -30.39 9.42 -15.59
CA GLN A 260 -31.26 8.44 -14.93
C GLN A 260 -32.57 9.05 -14.41
N GLY A 261 -33.24 9.87 -15.24
CA GLY A 261 -34.58 10.38 -14.97
C GLY A 261 -35.58 9.24 -14.76
N ARG A 262 -36.24 9.20 -13.59
CA ARG A 262 -37.23 8.15 -13.26
C ARG A 262 -38.61 8.44 -13.85
N ASN A 263 -38.92 9.71 -14.04
CA ASN A 263 -40.10 10.19 -14.72
C ASN A 263 -39.62 11.01 -15.93
N GLN A 264 -40.35 10.96 -17.04
CA GLN A 264 -40.03 11.70 -18.25
C GLN A 264 -40.94 12.94 -18.41
N THR A 265 -41.32 13.59 -17.30
CA THR A 265 -42.03 14.88 -17.36
C THR A 265 -41.03 16.04 -17.46
N PRO A 266 -41.40 17.18 -18.06
CA PRO A 266 -40.48 18.33 -18.19
C PRO A 266 -39.88 18.85 -16.88
N GLN A 267 -40.57 18.64 -15.75
CA GLN A 267 -40.14 19.05 -14.42
C GLN A 267 -39.34 17.97 -13.66
N SER A 268 -39.18 16.76 -14.23
CA SER A 268 -38.53 15.64 -13.56
C SER A 268 -37.02 15.64 -13.80
N GLU A 269 -36.27 15.97 -12.76
CA GLU A 269 -34.82 15.78 -12.73
C GLU A 269 -34.42 14.31 -12.55
N GLY A 270 -33.16 14.04 -12.88
CA GLY A 270 -32.45 12.78 -12.74
C GLY A 270 -32.30 12.27 -11.31
N SER A 271 -31.86 11.02 -11.20
CA SER A 271 -31.48 10.40 -9.93
C SER A 271 -30.03 10.77 -9.59
N HIS A 272 -29.72 10.93 -8.30
CA HIS A 272 -28.34 11.17 -7.86
C HIS A 272 -27.35 10.12 -8.41
N SER A 273 -27.81 8.86 -8.50
CA SER A 273 -27.07 7.73 -9.07
C SER A 273 -26.68 7.91 -10.54
N GLY A 274 -27.29 8.85 -11.26
CA GLY A 274 -26.95 9.16 -12.65
C GLY A 274 -25.58 9.80 -12.81
N ILE A 275 -25.00 10.38 -11.74
CA ILE A 275 -23.65 10.96 -11.77
C ILE A 275 -22.60 9.93 -12.20
N ILE A 276 -22.80 8.66 -11.83
CA ILE A 276 -21.92 7.54 -12.19
C ILE A 276 -21.73 7.35 -13.71
N GLU A 277 -22.60 7.91 -14.55
CA GLU A 277 -22.50 7.78 -16.00
C GLU A 277 -21.32 8.52 -16.60
N THR A 278 -20.83 9.56 -15.89
CA THR A 278 -19.61 10.30 -16.26
C THR A 278 -18.38 9.83 -15.49
N LYS A 279 -18.44 8.69 -14.80
CA LYS A 279 -17.34 8.24 -13.94
C LYS A 279 -16.01 8.21 -14.69
N ASP A 280 -15.93 7.68 -15.92
CA ASP A 280 -14.66 7.49 -16.64
C ASP A 280 -13.99 8.79 -17.12
N LEU A 281 -14.58 9.95 -16.80
CA LEU A 281 -13.97 11.25 -17.01
C LEU A 281 -12.55 11.31 -16.42
N TYR A 282 -12.27 10.61 -15.31
CA TYR A 282 -10.93 10.60 -14.72
C TYR A 282 -9.86 9.99 -15.65
N PHE A 283 -10.18 8.96 -16.45
CA PHE A 283 -9.25 8.45 -17.47
C PHE A 283 -9.23 9.32 -18.73
N TYR A 284 -10.39 9.91 -19.10
CA TYR A 284 -10.46 10.81 -20.24
C TYR A 284 -9.57 12.05 -20.07
N LEU A 285 -9.46 12.59 -18.86
CA LEU A 285 -8.61 13.77 -18.59
C LEU A 285 -7.12 13.51 -18.89
N ASP A 286 -6.63 12.28 -18.73
CA ASP A 286 -5.28 11.92 -19.17
C ASP A 286 -5.14 11.96 -20.69
N ALA A 287 -6.17 11.51 -21.44
CA ALA A 287 -6.16 11.61 -22.89
C ALA A 287 -6.07 13.07 -23.36
N VAL A 288 -6.79 13.98 -22.69
CA VAL A 288 -6.72 15.42 -22.95
C VAL A 288 -5.31 15.96 -22.69
N GLN A 289 -4.68 15.59 -21.57
CA GLN A 289 -3.28 15.98 -21.28
C GLN A 289 -2.31 15.47 -22.34
N ILE A 290 -2.50 14.24 -22.82
CA ILE A 290 -1.69 13.69 -23.90
C ILE A 290 -1.88 14.47 -25.22
N PHE A 291 -3.09 14.98 -25.50
CA PHE A 291 -3.31 15.85 -26.67
C PHE A 291 -2.66 17.23 -26.53
N VAL A 292 -2.58 17.78 -25.30
CA VAL A 292 -1.80 18.98 -25.00
C VAL A 292 -0.32 18.71 -25.23
N GLU A 293 0.20 17.60 -24.69
CA GLU A 293 1.58 17.17 -24.89
C GLU A 293 1.93 16.98 -26.37
N ALA A 294 0.98 16.48 -27.16
CA ALA A 294 1.13 16.32 -28.61
C ALA A 294 1.22 17.65 -29.37
N GLY A 295 0.87 18.78 -28.75
CA GLY A 295 0.68 20.06 -29.42
C GLY A 295 -0.55 20.09 -30.34
N ALA A 296 -1.44 19.09 -30.25
CA ALA A 296 -2.67 19.04 -31.04
C ALA A 296 -3.79 19.91 -30.43
N LEU A 297 -3.81 20.04 -29.09
CA LEU A 297 -4.76 20.89 -28.38
C LEU A 297 -4.14 22.25 -28.07
N ASP A 298 -4.63 23.30 -28.71
CA ASP A 298 -4.17 24.66 -28.44
C ASP A 298 -4.66 25.19 -27.08
N GLN A 299 -3.91 26.15 -26.53
CA GLN A 299 -4.18 26.73 -25.20
C GLN A 299 -5.57 27.40 -25.09
N SER A 300 -6.11 27.96 -26.17
CA SER A 300 -7.42 28.61 -26.16
C SER A 300 -8.53 27.58 -26.01
N THR A 301 -8.48 26.50 -26.78
CA THR A 301 -9.41 25.37 -26.69
C THR A 301 -9.30 24.70 -25.32
N GLU A 302 -8.08 24.48 -24.82
CA GLU A 302 -7.84 23.91 -23.49
C GLU A 302 -8.45 24.78 -22.37
N ASN A 303 -8.30 26.11 -22.44
CA ASN A 303 -8.87 27.03 -21.47
C ASN A 303 -10.40 26.99 -21.46
N ARG A 304 -11.03 26.87 -22.62
CA ARG A 304 -12.50 26.70 -22.72
C ARG A 304 -12.95 25.37 -22.12
N PHE A 305 -12.19 24.30 -22.31
CA PHE A 305 -12.47 23.00 -21.67
C PHE A 305 -12.28 23.07 -20.14
N ARG A 306 -11.22 23.73 -19.65
CA ARG A 306 -11.02 24.02 -18.22
C ARG A 306 -12.20 24.79 -17.63
N GLU A 307 -12.76 25.76 -18.35
CA GLU A 307 -13.96 26.48 -17.89
C GLU A 307 -15.19 25.58 -17.83
N TRP A 308 -15.41 24.73 -18.83
CA TRP A 308 -16.47 23.72 -18.79
C TRP A 308 -16.35 22.82 -17.55
N LEU A 309 -15.13 22.35 -17.24
CA LEU A 309 -14.84 21.54 -16.05
C LEU A 309 -15.10 22.30 -14.74
N ARG A 310 -14.78 23.60 -14.67
CA ARG A 310 -15.10 24.44 -13.49
C ARG A 310 -16.60 24.51 -13.25
N HIS A 311 -17.38 24.77 -14.29
CA HIS A 311 -18.84 24.80 -14.20
C HIS A 311 -19.42 23.42 -13.83
N PHE A 312 -18.92 22.35 -14.44
CA PHE A 312 -19.40 21.00 -14.15
C PHE A 312 -19.11 20.58 -12.71
N ARG A 313 -17.91 20.88 -12.21
CA ARG A 313 -17.53 20.62 -10.82
C ARG A 313 -18.35 21.45 -9.84
N GLU A 314 -18.59 22.73 -10.14
CA GLU A 314 -19.45 23.57 -9.29
C GLU A 314 -20.87 23.00 -9.23
N TRP A 315 -21.42 22.53 -10.35
CA TRP A 315 -22.69 21.83 -10.37
C TRP A 315 -22.67 20.52 -9.57
N LEU A 316 -21.62 19.69 -9.69
CA LEU A 316 -21.46 18.48 -8.88
C LEU A 316 -21.47 18.80 -7.38
N ARG A 317 -20.89 19.92 -6.96
CA ARG A 317 -20.81 20.29 -5.53
C ARG A 317 -22.06 20.98 -5.02
N SER A 318 -22.75 21.77 -5.82
CA SER A 318 -23.89 22.59 -5.37
C SER A 318 -25.25 21.95 -5.63
N SER A 319 -25.36 21.03 -6.60
CA SER A 319 -26.65 20.44 -6.97
C SER A 319 -27.20 19.48 -5.91
N PRO A 320 -28.55 19.36 -5.77
CA PRO A 320 -29.16 18.36 -4.92
C PRO A 320 -28.77 16.93 -5.26
N GLN A 321 -28.52 16.64 -6.55
CA GLN A 321 -28.06 15.33 -7.02
C GLN A 321 -26.65 15.02 -6.52
N GLY A 322 -25.72 15.95 -6.73
CA GLY A 322 -24.35 15.79 -6.26
C GLY A 322 -24.22 15.69 -4.74
N GLN A 323 -24.98 16.50 -4.00
CA GLN A 323 -25.05 16.43 -2.54
C GLN A 323 -25.60 15.08 -2.04
N ARG A 324 -26.51 14.42 -2.76
CA ARG A 324 -26.97 13.08 -2.40
C ARG A 324 -25.96 12.00 -2.77
N GLU A 325 -25.28 12.15 -3.90
CA GLU A 325 -24.30 11.18 -4.41
C GLU A 325 -23.04 11.13 -3.54
N VAL A 326 -22.48 12.30 -3.20
CA VAL A 326 -21.30 12.38 -2.33
C VAL A 326 -21.56 11.77 -0.95
N ASN A 327 -22.80 11.77 -0.47
CA ASN A 327 -23.15 11.23 0.84
C ASN A 327 -23.48 9.72 0.82
N GLN A 328 -23.33 9.02 -0.31
CA GLN A 328 -23.51 7.57 -0.36
C GLN A 328 -22.40 6.82 0.39
N ALA A 329 -22.79 5.74 1.09
CA ALA A 329 -21.88 4.89 1.89
C ALA A 329 -21.36 3.66 1.11
N ASN A 330 -21.64 3.58 -0.19
CA ASN A 330 -21.25 2.50 -1.09
C ASN A 330 -20.35 3.06 -2.21
N ASN A 331 -20.09 2.26 -3.24
CA ASN A 331 -19.26 2.61 -4.40
C ASN A 331 -19.58 3.97 -5.05
N HIS A 332 -20.82 4.46 -4.99
CA HIS A 332 -21.17 5.79 -5.53
C HIS A 332 -20.41 6.92 -4.83
N GLY A 333 -20.24 6.84 -3.51
CA GLY A 333 -19.57 7.89 -2.74
C GLY A 333 -18.08 8.02 -3.08
N ILE A 334 -17.39 6.88 -3.29
CA ILE A 334 -15.97 6.90 -3.68
C ILE A 334 -15.78 7.29 -5.15
N LEU A 335 -16.72 6.93 -6.03
CA LEU A 335 -16.69 7.34 -7.43
C LEU A 335 -16.91 8.84 -7.60
N PHE A 336 -17.80 9.43 -6.80
CA PHE A 336 -17.94 10.88 -6.73
C PHE A 336 -16.62 11.54 -6.32
N ASP A 337 -15.97 11.03 -5.25
CA ASP A 337 -14.68 11.54 -4.79
C ASP A 337 -13.60 11.43 -5.88
N LEU A 338 -13.52 10.29 -6.57
CA LEU A 338 -12.57 10.08 -7.66
C LEU A 338 -12.80 11.04 -8.82
N GLN A 339 -14.04 11.23 -9.24
CA GLN A 339 -14.38 12.15 -10.32
C GLN A 339 -14.06 13.61 -9.95
N GLU A 340 -14.47 14.05 -8.75
CA GLU A 340 -14.19 15.40 -8.27
C GLU A 340 -12.67 15.62 -8.10
N ALA A 341 -11.94 14.60 -7.65
CA ALA A 341 -10.49 14.66 -7.48
C ALA A 341 -9.78 14.79 -8.83
N ALA A 342 -10.16 14.01 -9.84
CA ALA A 342 -9.56 14.09 -11.17
C ALA A 342 -9.78 15.46 -11.82
N ILE A 343 -10.99 16.01 -11.73
CA ILE A 343 -11.26 17.36 -12.21
C ILE A 343 -10.44 18.40 -11.44
N SER A 344 -10.34 18.26 -10.12
CA SER A 344 -9.59 19.21 -9.28
C SER A 344 -8.08 19.14 -9.52
N ALA A 345 -7.53 17.95 -9.76
CA ALA A 345 -6.14 17.77 -10.16
C ALA A 345 -5.85 18.44 -11.51
N TYR A 346 -6.70 18.21 -12.51
CA TYR A 346 -6.59 18.84 -13.84
C TYR A 346 -6.66 20.37 -13.75
N LEU A 347 -7.52 20.90 -12.88
CA LEU A 347 -7.68 22.34 -12.65
C LEU A 347 -6.62 22.97 -11.72
N GLY A 348 -5.74 22.17 -11.10
CA GLY A 348 -4.76 22.66 -10.12
C GLY A 348 -5.34 23.09 -8.77
N ASP A 349 -6.53 22.60 -8.39
CA ASP A 349 -7.22 22.98 -7.15
C ASP A 349 -6.81 22.07 -5.97
N THR A 350 -5.68 22.43 -5.37
CA THR A 350 -5.05 21.69 -4.26
C THR A 350 -5.89 21.71 -2.97
N ALA A 351 -6.65 22.79 -2.73
CA ALA A 351 -7.56 22.90 -1.59
C ALA A 351 -8.75 21.93 -1.69
N ALA A 352 -9.32 21.77 -2.89
CA ALA A 352 -10.34 20.76 -3.15
C ALA A 352 -9.78 19.35 -2.95
N LEU A 353 -8.60 19.05 -3.51
CA LEU A 353 -7.93 17.74 -3.34
C LEU A 353 -7.72 17.38 -1.87
N SER A 354 -7.18 18.30 -1.06
CA SER A 354 -7.04 18.09 0.40
C SER A 354 -8.36 17.74 1.06
N THR A 355 -9.44 18.42 0.69
CA THR A 355 -10.78 18.16 1.24
C THR A 355 -11.31 16.78 0.83
N ILE A 356 -11.11 16.40 -0.43
CA ILE A 356 -11.55 15.12 -0.97
C ILE A 356 -10.78 13.97 -0.31
N PHE A 357 -9.45 14.06 -0.19
CA PHE A 357 -8.66 13.00 0.44
C PHE A 357 -8.98 12.85 1.93
N ARG A 358 -9.33 13.94 2.63
CA ARG A 358 -9.84 13.87 4.02
C ARG A 358 -11.20 13.19 4.09
N ARG A 359 -12.11 13.50 3.16
CA ARG A 359 -13.43 12.83 3.05
C ARG A 359 -13.26 11.34 2.77
N ALA A 360 -12.39 10.96 1.82
CA ALA A 360 -12.09 9.58 1.49
C ALA A 360 -11.56 8.81 2.72
N ARG A 361 -10.62 9.35 3.50
CA ARG A 361 -10.18 8.73 4.76
C ARG A 361 -11.34 8.36 5.70
N GLY A 362 -12.33 9.24 5.82
CA GLY A 362 -13.55 9.00 6.61
C GLY A 362 -14.48 7.93 6.02
N ARG A 363 -14.40 7.63 4.72
CA ARG A 363 -15.18 6.56 4.08
C ARG A 363 -14.67 5.17 4.38
N ILE A 364 -13.38 5.01 4.70
CA ILE A 364 -12.78 3.68 4.99
C ILE A 364 -13.58 2.95 6.08
N CYS A 365 -14.01 3.65 7.13
CA CYS A 365 -14.80 3.03 8.20
C CYS A 365 -16.24 2.69 7.80
N HIS A 366 -16.76 3.26 6.71
CA HIS A 366 -18.11 2.98 6.21
C HIS A 366 -18.10 1.91 5.11
N HIS A 367 -17.05 1.88 4.27
CA HIS A 367 -16.95 0.96 3.13
C HIS A 367 -16.44 -0.43 3.56
N PHE A 368 -15.62 -0.51 4.61
CA PHE A 368 -14.93 -1.74 5.01
C PHE A 368 -15.17 -2.08 6.47
N ASP A 369 -15.31 -3.37 6.78
CA ASP A 369 -15.23 -3.87 8.15
C ASP A 369 -13.77 -4.18 8.56
N PRO A 370 -13.50 -4.57 9.82
CA PRO A 370 -12.13 -4.90 10.27
C PRO A 370 -11.48 -6.05 9.47
N GLU A 371 -12.26 -7.03 9.05
CA GLU A 371 -11.82 -8.20 8.29
C GLU A 371 -11.54 -7.88 6.80
N GLY A 372 -12.08 -6.77 6.29
CA GLY A 372 -11.98 -6.31 4.91
C GLY A 372 -13.22 -6.57 4.05
N SER A 373 -14.28 -7.17 4.58
CA SER A 373 -15.52 -7.31 3.82
C SER A 373 -16.11 -5.92 3.49
N GLN A 374 -16.98 -5.88 2.48
CA GLN A 374 -17.60 -4.65 1.97
C GLN A 374 -19.11 -4.69 2.23
N PRO A 375 -19.61 -4.29 3.42
CA PRO A 375 -20.97 -4.62 3.85
C PRO A 375 -22.08 -4.03 2.97
N HIS A 376 -21.85 -2.86 2.37
CA HIS A 376 -22.81 -2.23 1.48
C HIS A 376 -22.86 -2.91 0.10
N GLU A 377 -21.73 -3.41 -0.39
CA GLU A 377 -21.64 -4.10 -1.68
C GLU A 377 -22.15 -5.55 -1.58
N LEU A 378 -21.96 -6.20 -0.43
CA LEU A 378 -22.47 -7.54 -0.16
C LEU A 378 -24.00 -7.63 -0.04
N LYS A 379 -24.70 -6.49 0.05
CA LYS A 379 -26.17 -6.42 0.00
C LYS A 379 -26.74 -6.46 -1.41
N ARG A 380 -25.90 -6.44 -2.44
CA ARG A 380 -26.32 -6.38 -3.85
C ARG A 380 -26.54 -7.78 -4.42
N SER A 381 -27.27 -7.88 -5.54
CA SER A 381 -27.47 -9.17 -6.23
C SER A 381 -26.20 -9.66 -6.95
N GLN A 382 -25.33 -8.75 -7.38
CA GLN A 382 -24.05 -9.03 -8.04
C GLN A 382 -22.87 -8.70 -7.11
N THR A 383 -22.78 -9.39 -5.97
CA THR A 383 -21.86 -8.97 -4.89
C THR A 383 -20.40 -8.91 -5.31
N LEU A 384 -19.89 -9.88 -6.08
CA LEU A 384 -18.51 -9.87 -6.56
C LEU A 384 -18.25 -8.68 -7.49
N HIS A 385 -19.18 -8.41 -8.41
CA HIS A 385 -19.08 -7.24 -9.31
C HIS A 385 -18.89 -5.95 -8.51
N TYR A 386 -19.73 -5.71 -7.50
CA TYR A 386 -19.70 -4.46 -6.73
C TYR A 386 -18.48 -4.38 -5.80
N CYS A 387 -18.07 -5.49 -5.17
CA CYS A 387 -16.85 -5.52 -4.35
C CYS A 387 -15.60 -5.19 -5.18
N VAL A 388 -15.51 -5.75 -6.38
CA VAL A 388 -14.39 -5.51 -7.32
C VAL A 388 -14.43 -4.09 -7.88
N PHE A 389 -15.63 -3.61 -8.25
CA PHE A 389 -15.83 -2.26 -8.79
C PHE A 389 -15.49 -1.17 -7.77
N ASN A 390 -15.90 -1.34 -6.51
CA ASN A 390 -15.56 -0.42 -5.42
C ASN A 390 -14.03 -0.40 -5.19
N LEU A 391 -13.35 -1.55 -5.18
CA LEU A 391 -11.89 -1.60 -5.01
C LEU A 391 -11.12 -0.93 -6.16
N HIS A 392 -11.52 -1.16 -7.41
CA HIS A 392 -10.93 -0.44 -8.55
C HIS A 392 -11.08 1.08 -8.40
N SER A 393 -12.26 1.54 -7.98
CA SER A 393 -12.51 2.96 -7.73
C SER A 393 -11.59 3.52 -6.64
N TRP A 394 -11.39 2.77 -5.55
CA TRP A 394 -10.45 3.11 -4.49
C TRP A 394 -8.99 3.14 -4.97
N PHE A 395 -8.58 2.17 -5.79
CA PHE A 395 -7.21 2.07 -6.30
C PHE A 395 -6.90 3.24 -7.25
N ASN A 396 -7.85 3.61 -8.10
CA ASN A 396 -7.73 4.79 -8.96
C ASN A 396 -7.62 6.07 -8.11
N LEU A 397 -8.43 6.24 -7.06
CA LEU A 397 -8.30 7.40 -6.16
C LEU A 397 -6.96 7.40 -5.42
N CYS A 398 -6.48 6.25 -4.97
CA CYS A 398 -5.18 6.13 -4.31
C CYS A 398 -4.03 6.43 -5.27
N THR A 399 -4.16 6.10 -6.55
CA THR A 399 -3.18 6.43 -7.59
C THR A 399 -3.05 7.94 -7.74
N LEU A 400 -4.19 8.63 -7.88
CA LEU A 400 -4.25 10.09 -7.93
C LEU A 400 -3.68 10.73 -6.64
N ALA A 401 -4.12 10.24 -5.47
CA ALA A 401 -3.63 10.72 -4.18
C ALA A 401 -2.10 10.60 -4.06
N LYS A 402 -1.53 9.47 -4.52
CA LYS A 402 -0.09 9.24 -4.51
C LYS A 402 0.67 10.23 -5.43
N GLN A 403 0.11 10.59 -6.59
CA GLN A 403 0.67 11.66 -7.43
C GLN A 403 0.63 13.04 -6.75
N CYS A 404 -0.26 13.22 -5.78
CA CYS A 404 -0.34 14.43 -4.96
C CYS A 404 0.49 14.34 -3.66
N GLY A 405 1.32 13.30 -3.48
CA GLY A 405 2.09 13.08 -2.25
C GLY A 405 1.27 12.54 -1.07
N ASP A 406 0.02 12.13 -1.29
CA ASP A 406 -0.88 11.61 -0.25
C ASP A 406 -0.90 10.06 -0.25
N ASN A 407 -0.60 9.47 0.91
CA ASN A 407 -0.56 8.02 1.09
C ASN A 407 -1.91 7.42 1.53
N LEU A 408 -3.00 7.77 0.84
CA LEU A 408 -4.36 7.34 1.16
C LEU A 408 -4.52 5.81 1.28
N HIS A 409 -3.76 5.05 0.49
CA HIS A 409 -3.76 3.59 0.48
C HIS A 409 -3.25 2.96 1.80
N LEU A 410 -2.43 3.69 2.59
CA LEU A 410 -1.85 3.20 3.84
C LEU A 410 -2.75 3.45 5.06
N ILE A 411 -3.91 4.10 4.88
CA ILE A 411 -4.75 4.50 5.99
C ILE A 411 -5.41 3.28 6.64
N ARG A 412 -5.27 3.21 7.97
CA ARG A 412 -5.86 2.19 8.83
C ARG A 412 -6.55 2.85 10.02
N THR A 413 -7.78 2.45 10.31
CA THR A 413 -8.49 2.92 11.50
C THR A 413 -7.99 2.22 12.75
N GLU A 414 -8.28 2.77 13.94
CA GLU A 414 -7.94 2.12 15.22
C GLU A 414 -8.51 0.70 15.32
N GLN A 415 -9.70 0.47 14.76
CA GLN A 415 -10.36 -0.85 14.71
C GLN A 415 -9.80 -1.76 13.60
N GLY A 416 -8.76 -1.34 12.90
CA GLY A 416 -8.05 -2.13 11.89
C GLY A 416 -8.65 -2.14 10.49
N ARG A 417 -9.69 -1.32 10.23
CA ARG A 417 -10.30 -1.17 8.90
C ARG A 417 -9.33 -0.48 7.97
N SER A 418 -9.11 -1.02 6.78
CA SER A 418 -8.18 -0.46 5.80
C SER A 418 -8.53 -0.91 4.39
N LEU A 419 -8.09 -0.15 3.38
CA LEU A 419 -8.19 -0.58 1.99
C LEU A 419 -7.40 -1.88 1.74
N ARG A 420 -6.25 -2.02 2.43
CA ARG A 420 -5.40 -3.21 2.39
C ARG A 420 -6.14 -4.46 2.86
N SER A 421 -6.83 -4.41 4.01
CA SER A 421 -7.60 -5.55 4.50
C SER A 421 -8.72 -5.90 3.54
N ALA A 422 -9.36 -4.91 2.90
CA ALA A 422 -10.40 -5.16 1.91
C ALA A 422 -9.91 -5.83 0.64
N TYR A 423 -8.75 -5.43 0.15
CA TYR A 423 -8.06 -6.11 -0.94
C TYR A 423 -7.72 -7.56 -0.56
N ASP A 424 -7.02 -7.78 0.55
CA ASP A 424 -6.65 -9.13 1.00
C ASP A 424 -7.86 -10.03 1.26
N TRP A 425 -8.96 -9.46 1.75
CA TRP A 425 -10.22 -10.17 1.93
C TRP A 425 -10.81 -10.61 0.59
N LEU A 426 -10.94 -9.71 -0.38
CA LEU A 426 -11.47 -10.04 -1.70
C LEU A 426 -10.63 -11.15 -2.35
N MET A 427 -9.31 -10.97 -2.36
CA MET A 427 -8.40 -11.87 -3.04
C MET A 427 -8.41 -13.27 -2.41
N ARG A 428 -8.40 -13.40 -1.08
CA ARG A 428 -8.52 -14.70 -0.40
C ARG A 428 -9.77 -15.48 -0.79
N HIS A 429 -10.90 -14.79 -0.95
CA HIS A 429 -12.15 -15.45 -1.29
C HIS A 429 -12.25 -15.78 -2.78
N ALA A 430 -11.60 -15.00 -3.65
CA ALA A 430 -11.73 -15.08 -5.10
C ALA A 430 -10.55 -15.79 -5.81
N ILE A 431 -9.45 -16.12 -5.11
CA ILE A 431 -8.19 -16.65 -5.68
C ILE A 431 -8.38 -17.94 -6.48
N ASP A 432 -9.28 -18.82 -6.05
CA ASP A 432 -9.57 -20.10 -6.71
C ASP A 432 -10.69 -19.98 -7.76
N LEU A 433 -11.01 -18.74 -8.19
CA LEU A 433 -12.16 -18.41 -9.05
C LEU A 433 -13.48 -18.94 -8.50
N ARG A 434 -13.58 -19.00 -7.17
CA ARG A 434 -14.78 -19.34 -6.43
C ARG A 434 -15.23 -18.09 -5.69
N TRP A 435 -16.54 -17.91 -5.53
CA TRP A 435 -17.08 -16.79 -4.78
C TRP A 435 -18.19 -17.29 -3.85
N PRO A 436 -18.04 -17.18 -2.52
CA PRO A 436 -18.96 -17.81 -1.58
C PRO A 436 -20.23 -16.98 -1.32
N TYR A 437 -20.41 -15.85 -1.99
CA TYR A 437 -21.57 -14.96 -1.83
C TYR A 437 -22.42 -14.90 -3.12
N PRO A 438 -23.66 -14.38 -3.06
CA PRO A 438 -24.52 -14.29 -4.25
C PRO A 438 -23.92 -13.46 -5.37
N GLN A 439 -23.79 -14.03 -6.56
CA GLN A 439 -23.33 -13.32 -7.76
C GLN A 439 -24.27 -13.63 -8.92
N ALA A 440 -25.26 -12.77 -9.14
CA ALA A 440 -26.18 -12.91 -10.26
C ALA A 440 -25.49 -12.54 -11.59
N GLY A 441 -25.53 -13.44 -12.57
CA GLY A 441 -24.92 -13.24 -13.88
C GLY A 441 -23.41 -13.51 -13.91
N ALA A 442 -22.88 -13.60 -15.13
CA ALA A 442 -21.46 -13.87 -15.36
C ALA A 442 -20.56 -12.75 -14.81
N PHE A 443 -19.37 -13.14 -14.33
CA PHE A 443 -18.34 -12.22 -13.87
C PHE A 443 -17.08 -12.41 -14.71
N ASP A 444 -16.49 -11.33 -15.21
CA ASP A 444 -15.22 -11.38 -15.93
C ASP A 444 -14.05 -11.41 -14.94
N TRP A 445 -13.42 -12.58 -14.85
CA TRP A 445 -12.30 -12.82 -13.95
C TRP A 445 -11.02 -12.04 -14.30
N ASN A 446 -10.89 -11.51 -15.53
CA ASN A 446 -9.78 -10.60 -15.89
C ASN A 446 -9.76 -9.34 -15.02
N ARG A 447 -10.90 -8.94 -14.44
CA ARG A 447 -10.98 -7.81 -13.52
C ARG A 447 -10.15 -8.01 -12.25
N LEU A 448 -9.99 -9.27 -11.80
CA LEU A 448 -9.12 -9.60 -10.66
C LEU A 448 -7.65 -9.52 -11.04
N VAL A 449 -7.31 -9.85 -12.29
CA VAL A 449 -5.94 -9.71 -12.79
C VAL A 449 -5.52 -8.24 -12.69
N ALA A 450 -6.32 -7.31 -13.19
CA ALA A 450 -6.02 -5.88 -13.02
C ALA A 450 -5.85 -5.46 -11.54
N LEU A 451 -6.64 -6.03 -10.61
CA LEU A 451 -6.47 -5.78 -9.17
C LEU A 451 -5.19 -6.39 -8.59
N THR A 452 -4.70 -7.53 -9.11
CA THR A 452 -3.42 -8.11 -8.66
C THR A 452 -2.27 -7.15 -8.90
N TYR A 453 -2.10 -6.68 -10.14
CA TYR A 453 -1.05 -5.73 -10.50
C TYR A 453 -1.17 -4.41 -9.74
N ALA A 454 -2.40 -3.89 -9.60
CA ALA A 454 -2.61 -2.68 -8.83
C ALA A 454 -2.30 -2.85 -7.34
N GLY A 455 -2.64 -4.01 -6.77
CA GLY A 455 -2.30 -4.34 -5.38
C GLY A 455 -0.80 -4.50 -5.14
N ASP A 456 -0.05 -5.04 -6.10
CA ASP A 456 1.42 -5.10 -6.05
C ASP A 456 2.01 -3.69 -5.92
N VAL A 457 1.58 -2.77 -6.79
CA VAL A 457 2.10 -1.40 -6.82
C VAL A 457 1.70 -0.60 -5.59
N LEU A 458 0.46 -0.78 -5.11
CA LEU A 458 -0.06 -0.02 -3.97
C LEU A 458 0.37 -0.61 -2.62
N PHE A 459 0.52 -1.92 -2.48
CA PHE A 459 0.72 -2.56 -1.17
C PHE A 459 1.98 -3.42 -1.07
N GLY A 460 2.73 -3.61 -2.16
CA GLY A 460 3.92 -4.45 -2.17
C GLY A 460 3.65 -5.92 -1.85
N THR A 461 2.42 -6.39 -2.09
CA THR A 461 2.06 -7.81 -1.90
C THR A 461 1.41 -8.36 -3.12
N HIS A 462 1.96 -9.49 -3.55
CA HIS A 462 1.51 -10.18 -4.73
C HIS A 462 0.63 -11.36 -4.38
N TRP A 463 -0.57 -11.36 -4.95
CA TRP A 463 -1.41 -12.56 -5.01
C TRP A 463 -0.96 -13.39 -6.22
N SER A 464 0.19 -14.05 -6.06
CA SER A 464 0.80 -14.88 -7.08
C SER A 464 -0.16 -15.94 -7.59
N GLY A 465 -0.21 -16.06 -8.91
CA GLY A 465 -0.84 -17.20 -9.54
C GLY A 465 -2.26 -17.06 -10.00
N ILE A 466 -2.98 -15.94 -9.85
CA ILE A 466 -4.32 -15.87 -10.52
C ILE A 466 -4.19 -16.06 -12.03
N VAL A 467 -3.19 -15.42 -12.64
CA VAL A 467 -2.96 -15.51 -14.07
C VAL A 467 -2.41 -16.89 -14.45
N GLU A 468 -1.34 -17.35 -13.79
CA GLU A 468 -0.70 -18.63 -14.15
C GLU A 468 -1.52 -19.87 -13.75
N ARG A 469 -2.18 -19.88 -12.58
CA ARG A 469 -2.96 -21.02 -12.06
C ARG A 469 -4.16 -21.34 -12.95
N HIS A 470 -4.78 -20.30 -13.52
CA HIS A 470 -6.02 -20.44 -14.28
C HIS A 470 -5.84 -20.17 -15.77
N GLY A 471 -4.60 -19.92 -16.23
CA GLY A 471 -4.29 -19.69 -17.64
C GLY A 471 -5.06 -18.51 -18.24
N ILE A 472 -5.30 -17.46 -17.46
CA ILE A 472 -6.15 -16.33 -17.88
C ILE A 472 -5.46 -15.55 -18.99
N GLN A 473 -6.10 -15.47 -20.16
CA GLN A 473 -5.68 -14.53 -21.21
C GLN A 473 -5.98 -13.10 -20.77
N VAL A 474 -4.92 -12.30 -20.64
CA VAL A 474 -5.02 -10.89 -20.23
C VAL A 474 -5.81 -10.11 -21.29
N THR A 475 -6.99 -9.63 -20.89
CA THR A 475 -7.81 -8.74 -21.72
C THR A 475 -7.48 -7.29 -21.39
N PRO A 476 -6.86 -6.53 -22.32
CA PRO A 476 -6.40 -5.17 -22.04
C PRO A 476 -7.54 -4.15 -22.00
N CYS A 477 -8.67 -4.42 -22.67
CA CYS A 477 -9.84 -3.56 -22.68
C CYS A 477 -11.03 -4.35 -22.13
N LEU A 478 -11.44 -4.03 -20.89
CA LEU A 478 -12.58 -4.65 -20.22
C LEU A 478 -13.85 -3.82 -20.46
N HIS A 479 -15.01 -4.32 -20.01
CA HIS A 479 -16.26 -3.62 -20.20
C HIS A 479 -16.24 -2.29 -19.41
N PRO A 480 -16.72 -1.15 -19.95
CA PRO A 480 -16.64 0.14 -19.25
C PRO A 480 -17.28 0.20 -17.86
N HIS A 481 -18.27 -0.67 -17.59
CA HIS A 481 -18.87 -0.80 -16.25
C HIS A 481 -18.00 -1.53 -15.22
N ASP A 482 -16.83 -2.05 -15.60
CA ASP A 482 -15.98 -2.83 -14.71
C ASP A 482 -15.08 -1.99 -13.81
N GLY A 483 -14.95 -0.69 -14.11
CA GLY A 483 -14.11 0.26 -13.36
C GLY A 483 -12.62 0.14 -13.64
N VAL A 484 -12.24 -0.64 -14.67
CA VAL A 484 -10.85 -0.88 -15.08
C VAL A 484 -10.51 0.03 -16.24
N ALA A 485 -9.31 0.62 -16.22
CA ALA A 485 -8.84 1.48 -17.29
C ALA A 485 -8.82 0.75 -18.65
N PRO A 486 -9.23 1.40 -19.75
CA PRO A 486 -8.91 0.92 -21.08
C PRO A 486 -7.39 0.78 -21.23
N TYR A 487 -6.91 -0.35 -21.73
CA TYR A 487 -5.48 -0.65 -21.76
C TYR A 487 -4.82 -0.54 -20.38
N TRP A 488 -5.49 -1.05 -19.33
CA TRP A 488 -4.97 -1.04 -17.96
C TRP A 488 -3.51 -1.51 -17.81
N PRO A 489 -2.98 -2.46 -18.61
CA PRO A 489 -1.55 -2.80 -18.56
C PRO A 489 -0.58 -1.64 -18.76
N LEU A 490 -1.04 -0.54 -19.36
CA LEU A 490 -0.26 0.66 -19.66
C LEU A 490 -0.37 1.74 -18.56
N THR A 491 -1.12 1.47 -17.49
CA THR A 491 -1.33 2.42 -16.39
C THR A 491 -0.29 2.24 -15.28
N ARG A 492 -0.04 3.30 -14.49
CA ARG A 492 0.91 3.33 -13.36
C ARG A 492 0.80 2.17 -12.38
N ILE A 493 -0.43 1.69 -12.18
CA ILE A 493 -0.73 0.59 -11.25
C ILE A 493 -0.99 -0.73 -11.98
N GLY A 494 -1.18 -0.71 -13.30
CA GLY A 494 -1.52 -1.88 -14.07
C GLY A 494 -0.35 -2.53 -14.78
N HIS A 495 0.85 -1.95 -14.73
CA HIS A 495 2.08 -2.41 -15.42
C HIS A 495 2.23 -3.92 -15.46
N PHE A 496 1.71 -4.51 -16.54
CA PHE A 496 1.84 -5.91 -16.86
C PHE A 496 3.09 -6.05 -17.71
N ASP A 497 4.21 -6.30 -17.06
CA ASP A 497 5.44 -6.57 -17.77
C ASP A 497 5.34 -7.95 -18.44
N THR A 498 5.14 -7.99 -19.77
CA THR A 498 5.19 -9.22 -20.58
C THR A 498 6.59 -9.81 -20.66
N THR A 499 7.61 -9.03 -20.29
CA THR A 499 8.98 -9.53 -20.08
C THR A 499 9.20 -10.06 -18.66
N ASN A 500 8.17 -9.99 -17.81
CA ASN A 500 8.06 -10.49 -16.44
C ASN A 500 9.41 -10.49 -15.69
N PRO A 501 9.67 -9.54 -14.78
CA PRO A 501 10.86 -9.61 -13.93
C PRO A 501 10.88 -10.92 -13.12
N ARG A 502 9.76 -11.64 -12.98
CA ARG A 502 9.70 -12.93 -12.27
C ARG A 502 9.94 -14.17 -13.13
N SER A 503 10.18 -13.99 -14.44
CA SER A 503 10.93 -14.94 -15.28
C SER A 503 12.43 -14.91 -14.96
N THR A 504 12.95 -13.77 -14.49
CA THR A 504 14.40 -13.59 -14.30
C THR A 504 14.98 -14.35 -13.11
N THR A 505 14.17 -14.73 -12.11
CA THR A 505 14.66 -15.49 -10.95
C THR A 505 14.62 -17.01 -11.13
N VAL A 506 14.09 -17.50 -12.25
CA VAL A 506 14.17 -18.93 -12.59
C VAL A 506 15.44 -19.15 -13.39
N THR A 507 16.26 -20.10 -12.92
CA THR A 507 17.45 -20.54 -13.64
C THR A 507 17.20 -21.94 -14.18
N THR A 508 17.70 -22.20 -15.38
CA THR A 508 17.68 -23.53 -15.99
C THR A 508 19.11 -24.08 -16.00
N SER A 509 19.31 -25.26 -15.40
CA SER A 509 20.58 -25.96 -15.43
C SER A 509 20.87 -26.57 -16.81
N ALA A 510 22.09 -27.03 -17.03
CA ALA A 510 22.52 -27.61 -18.30
C ALA A 510 21.72 -28.87 -18.71
N ASP A 511 21.17 -29.61 -17.73
CA ASP A 511 20.30 -30.78 -17.94
C ASP A 511 18.80 -30.41 -18.09
N GLY A 512 18.48 -29.11 -18.20
CA GLY A 512 17.13 -28.62 -18.47
C GLY A 512 16.24 -28.42 -17.23
N LYS A 513 16.74 -28.71 -16.02
CA LYS A 513 15.95 -28.54 -14.79
C LYS A 513 15.83 -27.08 -14.39
N ARG A 514 14.66 -26.70 -13.89
CA ARG A 514 14.32 -25.33 -13.49
C ARG A 514 14.40 -25.19 -11.97
N PHE A 515 15.07 -24.15 -11.50
CA PHE A 515 15.16 -23.86 -10.07
C PHE A 515 15.09 -22.37 -9.77
N SER A 516 14.73 -22.04 -8.52
CA SER A 516 14.79 -20.66 -8.00
C SER A 516 15.58 -20.62 -6.70
N HIS A 517 16.23 -19.50 -6.43
CA HIS A 517 17.00 -19.26 -5.22
C HIS A 517 16.32 -18.22 -4.35
N VAL A 518 15.96 -18.59 -3.12
CA VAL A 518 15.30 -17.73 -2.13
C VAL A 518 16.24 -17.41 -0.98
N ILE A 519 16.43 -16.13 -0.71
CA ILE A 519 17.12 -15.61 0.46
C ILE A 519 16.07 -15.28 1.53
N PHE A 520 16.13 -15.98 2.66
CA PHE A 520 15.24 -15.75 3.78
C PHE A 520 15.92 -14.93 4.87
N ILE A 521 15.31 -13.78 5.18
CA ILE A 521 15.71 -12.87 6.25
C ILE A 521 14.56 -12.75 7.25
N ARG A 522 14.88 -12.65 8.53
CA ARG A 522 13.92 -12.33 9.59
C ARG A 522 14.24 -10.95 10.13
N PHE A 523 13.22 -10.17 10.41
CA PHE A 523 13.40 -8.84 10.98
C PHE A 523 12.39 -8.60 12.11
N GLY A 524 12.88 -8.50 13.35
CA GLY A 524 12.12 -8.00 14.49
C GLY A 524 10.83 -8.75 14.86
N ILE A 525 10.73 -10.07 14.63
CA ILE A 525 9.53 -10.83 15.00
C ILE A 525 9.40 -10.85 16.55
N GLY A 526 8.29 -10.38 17.09
CA GLY A 526 8.07 -10.26 18.54
C GLY A 526 8.80 -9.12 19.24
N ILE A 527 9.53 -8.28 18.50
CA ILE A 527 10.26 -7.14 19.05
C ILE A 527 9.59 -5.85 18.56
N PHE A 528 9.18 -5.01 19.50
CA PHE A 528 8.44 -3.76 19.25
C PHE A 528 9.12 -2.55 19.89
N ASP A 529 10.36 -2.71 20.34
CA ASP A 529 11.17 -1.69 20.99
C ASP A 529 11.80 -0.79 19.92
N ASP A 530 11.42 0.47 19.92
CA ASP A 530 11.85 1.45 18.92
C ASP A 530 13.38 1.64 18.88
N ARG A 531 14.07 1.54 20.02
CA ARG A 531 15.54 1.67 20.03
C ARG A 531 16.19 0.48 19.36
N TRP A 532 15.70 -0.73 19.63
CA TRP A 532 16.20 -1.94 18.97
C TRP A 532 15.86 -1.97 17.48
N LEU A 533 14.64 -1.62 17.10
CA LEU A 533 14.20 -1.64 15.71
C LEU A 533 14.94 -0.61 14.85
N GLU A 534 15.11 0.62 15.35
CA GLU A 534 15.88 1.65 14.65
C GLU A 534 17.37 1.27 14.53
N HIS A 535 17.92 0.63 15.57
CA HIS A 535 19.28 0.07 15.51
C HIS A 535 19.44 -0.96 14.40
N ARG A 536 18.50 -1.91 14.31
CA ARG A 536 18.58 -3.04 13.38
C ARG A 536 18.28 -2.65 11.94
N ILE A 537 17.30 -1.78 11.70
CA ILE A 537 16.98 -1.36 10.32
C ILE A 537 18.13 -0.55 9.71
N GLN A 538 18.83 0.26 10.51
CA GLN A 538 20.02 0.98 10.04
C GLN A 538 21.18 0.03 9.72
N LEU A 539 21.36 -1.06 10.48
CA LEU A 539 22.32 -2.11 10.12
C LEU A 539 21.95 -2.82 8.83
N PHE A 540 20.70 -3.24 8.71
CA PHE A 540 20.18 -3.85 7.49
C PHE A 540 20.47 -2.96 6.27
N GLU A 541 20.21 -1.66 6.38
CA GLU A 541 20.44 -0.66 5.33
C GLU A 541 21.91 -0.38 5.01
N ALA A 542 22.82 -0.64 5.96
CA ALA A 542 24.26 -0.38 5.81
C ALA A 542 25.06 -1.62 5.38
N ILE A 543 24.61 -2.82 5.76
CA ILE A 543 25.35 -4.08 5.60
C ILE A 543 24.61 -5.04 4.68
N THR A 544 23.48 -5.58 5.13
CA THR A 544 22.80 -6.70 4.46
C THR A 544 22.16 -6.30 3.14
N LEU A 545 21.46 -5.16 3.10
CA LEU A 545 20.81 -4.67 1.88
C LEU A 545 21.83 -4.34 0.78
N PRO A 546 22.91 -3.59 1.03
CA PRO A 546 23.95 -3.37 0.03
C PRO A 546 24.65 -4.65 -0.43
N SER A 547 24.85 -5.63 0.46
CA SER A 547 25.39 -6.94 0.12
C SER A 547 24.52 -7.73 -0.85
N LEU A 548 23.20 -7.66 -0.70
CA LEU A 548 22.26 -8.27 -1.66
C LEU A 548 22.26 -7.53 -3.00
N ARG A 549 22.30 -6.18 -2.98
CA ARG A 549 22.30 -5.35 -4.20
C ARG A 549 23.59 -5.46 -5.00
N SER A 550 24.71 -5.76 -4.34
CA SER A 550 26.03 -5.90 -4.98
C SER A 550 26.29 -7.28 -5.56
N GLN A 551 25.32 -8.21 -5.48
CA GLN A 551 25.48 -9.53 -6.07
C GLN A 551 25.61 -9.45 -7.60
N SER A 552 26.64 -10.11 -8.12
CA SER A 552 26.98 -10.32 -9.54
C SER A 552 25.80 -10.84 -10.38
N THR A 553 24.93 -11.63 -9.76
CA THR A 553 23.64 -12.04 -10.31
C THR A 553 22.51 -11.53 -9.43
N GLN A 554 21.45 -11.00 -10.04
CA GLN A 554 20.20 -10.63 -9.37
C GLN A 554 19.09 -11.69 -9.57
N LYS A 555 19.44 -12.89 -10.03
CA LYS A 555 18.50 -14.01 -10.25
C LYS A 555 18.15 -14.75 -8.96
N PHE A 556 17.63 -14.04 -7.97
CA PHE A 556 17.22 -14.60 -6.69
C PHE A 556 16.04 -13.81 -6.11
N ILE A 557 15.35 -14.43 -5.14
CA ILE A 557 14.17 -13.88 -4.48
C ILE A 557 14.57 -13.46 -3.06
N VAL A 558 14.20 -12.25 -2.63
CA VAL A 558 14.43 -11.79 -1.24
C VAL A 558 13.13 -11.83 -0.46
N ARG A 559 13.07 -12.61 0.62
CA ARG A 559 11.89 -12.69 1.49
C ARG A 559 12.23 -12.30 2.92
N ILE A 560 11.69 -11.17 3.37
CA ILE A 560 11.85 -10.66 4.73
C ILE A 560 10.59 -10.98 5.54
N GLN A 561 10.72 -11.80 6.59
CA GLN A 561 9.62 -12.10 7.51
C GLN A 561 9.65 -11.13 8.71
N VAL A 562 8.53 -10.45 8.95
CA VAL A 562 8.32 -9.49 10.05
C VAL A 562 7.12 -9.84 10.91
N ASP A 563 7.05 -9.27 12.12
CA ASP A 563 5.84 -9.36 12.94
C ASP A 563 4.66 -8.64 12.30
N ARG A 564 3.46 -9.24 12.33
CA ARG A 564 2.21 -8.59 11.90
C ARG A 564 1.93 -7.32 12.68
N ASP A 565 2.32 -7.25 13.95
CA ASP A 565 2.12 -6.07 14.79
C ASP A 565 3.31 -5.09 14.76
N LEU A 566 4.32 -5.31 13.90
CA LEU A 566 5.43 -4.38 13.73
C LEU A 566 4.89 -2.99 13.31
N ASP A 567 5.45 -1.93 13.90
CA ASP A 567 5.08 -0.55 13.58
C ASP A 567 5.20 -0.29 12.07
N LEU A 568 4.15 0.33 11.52
CA LEU A 568 3.99 0.58 10.09
C LEU A 568 5.20 1.35 9.51
N ARG A 569 5.80 2.25 10.29
CA ARG A 569 7.00 3.00 9.89
C ARG A 569 8.16 2.09 9.48
N TYR A 570 8.42 1.01 10.22
CA TYR A 570 9.49 0.07 9.86
C TYR A 570 9.07 -0.85 8.71
N LYS A 571 7.79 -1.26 8.65
CA LYS A 571 7.27 -2.03 7.51
C LYS A 571 7.42 -1.26 6.21
N GLU A 572 7.03 0.01 6.18
CA GLU A 572 7.17 0.87 5.00
C GLU A 572 8.63 1.11 4.63
N ARG A 573 9.49 1.36 5.62
CA ARG A 573 10.93 1.51 5.37
C ARG A 573 11.56 0.23 4.79
N LEU A 574 11.16 -0.95 5.27
CA LEU A 574 11.56 -2.23 4.68
C LEU A 574 11.00 -2.42 3.26
N ARG A 575 9.72 -2.09 3.01
CA ARG A 575 9.12 -2.12 1.66
C ARG A 575 9.89 -1.24 0.68
N GLN A 576 10.23 -0.02 1.10
CA GLN A 576 11.06 0.91 0.31
C GLN A 576 12.45 0.32 0.03
N ASN A 577 13.08 -0.30 1.04
CA ASN A 577 14.38 -0.95 0.87
C ASN A 577 14.34 -2.13 -0.13
N LEU A 578 13.21 -2.82 -0.23
CA LEU A 578 12.99 -3.91 -1.19
C LEU A 578 12.69 -3.44 -2.62
N GLN A 579 12.45 -2.15 -2.86
CA GLN A 579 12.29 -1.63 -4.21
C GLN A 579 13.57 -1.83 -5.03
N GLY A 580 13.42 -2.24 -6.29
CA GLY A 580 14.51 -2.47 -7.23
C GLY A 580 15.04 -3.91 -7.30
N PHE A 581 14.62 -4.80 -6.40
CA PHE A 581 14.84 -6.25 -6.60
C PHE A 581 13.85 -6.79 -7.64
N ALA A 582 14.29 -7.76 -8.45
CA ALA A 582 13.44 -8.41 -9.45
C ALA A 582 12.26 -9.17 -8.83
N ASP A 583 12.48 -9.79 -7.66
CA ASP A 583 11.47 -10.49 -6.88
C ASP A 583 11.79 -10.37 -5.39
N ALA A 584 10.97 -9.63 -4.65
CA ALA A 584 11.13 -9.47 -3.22
C ALA A 584 9.78 -9.29 -2.52
N GLU A 585 9.66 -9.82 -1.31
CA GLU A 585 8.45 -9.75 -0.51
C GLU A 585 8.75 -9.46 0.97
N LEU A 586 8.00 -8.50 1.53
CA LEU A 586 7.87 -8.32 2.97
C LEU A 586 6.67 -9.13 3.47
N ARG A 587 6.94 -10.20 4.23
CA ARG A 587 5.93 -11.13 4.72
C ARG A 587 5.63 -10.93 6.20
N GLU A 588 4.38 -10.68 6.51
CA GLU A 588 3.91 -10.57 7.90
C GLU A 588 3.55 -11.94 8.48
N ILE A 589 4.11 -12.27 9.64
CA ILE A 589 3.78 -13.46 10.43
C ILE A 589 3.44 -13.05 11.86
N GLU A 590 2.66 -13.85 12.57
CA GLU A 590 2.14 -13.46 13.88
C GLU A 590 3.09 -13.84 15.03
N LEU A 591 3.74 -15.01 14.97
CA LEU A 591 4.70 -15.50 15.97
C LEU A 591 5.95 -16.07 15.31
N HIS A 592 7.07 -16.18 16.03
CA HIS A 592 8.25 -16.87 15.48
C HIS A 592 7.97 -18.33 15.13
N ALA A 593 7.06 -18.98 15.84
CA ALA A 593 6.73 -20.37 15.61
C ALA A 593 6.04 -20.64 14.26
N ASP A 594 5.45 -19.60 13.65
CA ASP A 594 4.70 -19.71 12.39
C ASP A 594 5.63 -19.72 11.16
N ARG A 595 6.89 -19.30 11.32
CA ARG A 595 7.83 -19.07 10.21
C ARG A 595 8.02 -20.30 9.31
N SER A 596 8.08 -21.50 9.88
CA SER A 596 8.36 -22.73 9.12
C SER A 596 7.19 -23.08 8.22
N GLN A 597 5.96 -22.93 8.73
CA GLN A 597 4.75 -23.17 7.96
C GLN A 597 4.58 -22.12 6.86
N ASP A 598 4.82 -20.85 7.16
CA ASP A 598 4.77 -19.77 6.17
C ASP A 598 5.76 -20.00 5.01
N GLN A 599 7.00 -20.41 5.31
CA GLN A 599 7.98 -20.72 4.27
C GLN A 599 7.57 -21.90 3.39
N LYS A 600 7.04 -22.97 3.98
CA LYS A 600 6.58 -24.14 3.22
C LYS A 600 5.40 -23.80 2.32
N ALA A 601 4.45 -22.99 2.82
CA ALA A 601 3.32 -22.51 2.02
C ALA A 601 3.79 -21.68 0.83
N PHE A 602 4.72 -20.75 1.06
CA PHE A 602 5.34 -19.97 -0.01
C PHE A 602 6.07 -20.84 -1.04
N LEU A 603 6.89 -21.80 -0.59
CA LEU A 603 7.64 -22.67 -1.51
C LEU A 603 6.72 -23.54 -2.34
N HIS A 604 5.66 -24.09 -1.75
CA HIS A 604 4.65 -24.85 -2.46
C HIS A 604 3.99 -24.01 -3.58
N GLU A 605 3.65 -22.75 -3.28
CA GLU A 605 3.13 -21.82 -4.27
C GLU A 605 4.16 -21.53 -5.36
N LEU A 606 5.39 -21.16 -4.98
CA LEU A 606 6.48 -20.84 -5.90
C LEU A 606 6.79 -21.99 -6.88
N ILE A 607 6.87 -23.22 -6.37
CA ILE A 607 7.14 -24.43 -7.15
C ILE A 607 6.07 -24.63 -8.22
N ASN A 608 4.80 -24.57 -7.83
CA ASN A 608 3.67 -24.79 -8.73
C ASN A 608 3.58 -23.69 -9.80
N LEU A 609 3.80 -22.43 -9.41
CA LEU A 609 3.68 -21.29 -10.32
C LEU A 609 4.82 -21.22 -11.32
N LYS A 610 6.06 -21.41 -10.86
CA LYS A 610 7.25 -21.30 -11.72
C LYS A 610 7.65 -22.62 -12.38
N ARG A 611 6.91 -23.70 -12.10
CA ARG A 611 7.17 -25.10 -12.55
C ARG A 611 8.62 -25.48 -12.26
N LEU A 612 8.97 -25.44 -10.98
CA LEU A 612 10.33 -25.71 -10.53
C LEU A 612 10.53 -27.21 -10.30
N ASP A 613 11.70 -27.71 -10.69
CA ASP A 613 12.18 -29.07 -10.37
C ASP A 613 12.95 -29.09 -9.04
N ALA A 614 13.52 -27.95 -8.66
CA ALA A 614 14.30 -27.78 -7.44
C ALA A 614 14.27 -26.33 -6.94
N TYR A 615 14.72 -26.10 -5.71
CA TYR A 615 14.86 -24.77 -5.15
C TYR A 615 16.05 -24.68 -4.19
N ILE A 616 16.61 -23.48 -4.08
CA ILE A 616 17.73 -23.16 -3.19
C ILE A 616 17.24 -22.22 -2.10
N LEU A 617 17.54 -22.53 -0.84
CA LEU A 617 17.26 -21.67 0.30
C LEU A 617 18.55 -21.21 0.94
N THR A 618 18.76 -19.90 1.06
CA THR A 618 19.87 -19.34 1.85
C THR A 618 19.34 -18.63 3.08
N ARG A 619 19.95 -18.92 4.22
CA ARG A 619 19.74 -18.16 5.45
C ARG A 619 20.67 -16.95 5.47
N LEU A 620 20.09 -15.76 5.67
CA LEU A 620 20.84 -14.54 5.94
C LEU A 620 20.14 -13.78 7.07
N ASP A 621 20.86 -13.46 8.14
CA ASP A 621 20.32 -12.62 9.21
C ASP A 621 20.42 -11.14 8.77
N ASP A 622 19.57 -10.25 9.31
CA ASP A 622 19.39 -8.85 8.87
C ASP A 622 20.57 -7.91 9.17
N ASP A 623 21.64 -8.45 9.73
CA ASP A 623 22.90 -7.81 10.08
C ASP A 623 24.14 -8.47 9.43
N ASP A 624 23.96 -9.58 8.71
CA ASP A 624 25.03 -10.31 8.04
C ASP A 624 25.14 -9.94 6.56
N ALA A 625 26.29 -10.21 5.95
CA ALA A 625 26.54 -9.98 4.52
C ALA A 625 27.25 -11.16 3.84
N LEU A 626 27.09 -11.24 2.52
CA LEU A 626 27.77 -12.16 1.62
C LEU A 626 28.58 -11.38 0.57
N SER A 627 29.72 -11.91 0.15
CA SER A 627 30.52 -11.30 -0.91
C SER A 627 29.73 -11.24 -2.21
N SER A 628 30.04 -10.29 -3.08
CA SER A 628 29.32 -10.01 -4.35
C SER A 628 29.18 -11.20 -5.32
N ASN A 629 29.97 -12.26 -5.17
CA ASN A 629 29.91 -13.47 -6.01
C ASN A 629 29.31 -14.70 -5.32
N SER A 630 28.81 -14.54 -4.09
CA SER A 630 28.34 -15.67 -3.29
C SER A 630 27.10 -16.34 -3.90
N ILE A 631 26.09 -15.57 -4.31
CA ILE A 631 24.85 -16.13 -4.86
C ILE A 631 25.12 -16.90 -6.16
N GLU A 632 25.87 -16.30 -7.10
CA GLU A 632 26.23 -16.97 -8.36
C GLU A 632 26.99 -18.28 -8.12
N SER A 633 27.93 -18.28 -7.17
CA SER A 633 28.69 -19.49 -6.83
C SER A 633 27.84 -20.59 -6.20
N ILE A 634 26.89 -20.22 -5.33
CA ILE A 634 25.92 -21.16 -4.75
C ILE A 634 25.06 -21.77 -5.86
N GLN A 635 24.52 -20.93 -6.75
CA GLN A 635 23.67 -21.38 -7.86
C GLN A 635 24.43 -22.30 -8.82
N THR A 636 25.67 -21.95 -9.17
CA THR A 636 26.53 -22.75 -10.04
C THR A 636 26.77 -24.14 -9.47
N TYR A 637 27.06 -24.25 -8.16
CA TYR A 637 27.24 -25.56 -7.54
C TYR A 637 25.93 -26.36 -7.44
N ALA A 638 24.85 -25.71 -7.02
CA ALA A 638 23.54 -26.34 -6.89
C ALA A 638 23.06 -26.91 -8.23
N ALA A 639 23.27 -26.19 -9.33
CA ALA A 639 22.90 -26.61 -10.68
C ALA A 639 23.52 -27.94 -11.11
N LEU A 640 24.69 -28.32 -10.55
CA LEU A 640 25.34 -29.60 -10.81
C LEU A 640 24.72 -30.77 -10.04
N ASN A 641 23.88 -30.51 -9.03
CA ASN A 641 23.41 -31.51 -8.06
C ASN A 641 21.90 -31.37 -7.74
N LEU A 642 21.08 -30.81 -8.64
CA LEU A 642 19.65 -30.58 -8.38
C LEU A 642 18.84 -31.86 -8.10
N SER A 643 19.36 -33.03 -8.48
CA SER A 643 18.73 -34.34 -8.22
C SER A 643 18.90 -34.84 -6.79
N GLN A 644 19.74 -34.20 -5.98
CA GLN A 644 20.05 -34.64 -4.62
C GLN A 644 19.99 -33.47 -3.64
N ASN A 645 19.49 -33.72 -2.44
CA ASN A 645 19.50 -32.73 -1.38
C ASN A 645 20.95 -32.36 -1.03
N SER A 646 21.24 -31.06 -1.05
CA SER A 646 22.61 -30.56 -0.89
C SER A 646 22.70 -29.47 0.17
N LEU A 647 23.78 -29.49 0.95
CA LEU A 647 24.19 -28.42 1.86
C LEU A 647 25.39 -27.68 1.26
N ILE A 648 25.30 -26.35 1.15
CA ILE A 648 26.33 -25.49 0.55
C ILE A 648 26.65 -24.37 1.54
N TYR A 649 27.93 -24.15 1.83
CA TYR A 649 28.36 -23.08 2.74
C TYR A 649 29.74 -22.50 2.36
N PRO A 650 30.05 -21.23 2.68
CA PRO A 650 31.35 -20.64 2.36
C PRO A 650 32.51 -21.23 3.20
N PHE A 651 33.70 -21.34 2.61
CA PHE A 651 34.93 -21.77 3.31
C PHE A 651 35.47 -20.74 4.29
N SER A 652 35.31 -19.45 3.97
CA SER A 652 35.94 -18.37 4.73
C SER A 652 35.05 -17.16 4.80
N GLY A 653 35.39 -16.25 5.70
CA GLY A 653 34.70 -15.00 5.86
C GLY A 653 35.41 -14.10 6.86
N VAL A 654 34.66 -13.15 7.39
CA VAL A 654 35.12 -12.24 8.44
C VAL A 654 34.13 -12.19 9.58
N ARG A 655 34.63 -12.03 10.80
CA ARG A 655 33.84 -11.52 11.92
C ARG A 655 34.12 -10.03 12.03
N PHE A 656 33.08 -9.23 11.86
CA PHE A 656 33.18 -7.79 11.78
C PHE A 656 32.65 -7.12 13.05
N LEU A 657 33.55 -6.45 13.77
CA LEU A 657 33.21 -5.65 14.94
C LEU A 657 33.08 -4.18 14.51
N ALA A 658 31.89 -3.80 14.06
CA ALA A 658 31.66 -2.51 13.41
C ALA A 658 31.83 -1.30 14.33
N ASP A 659 31.63 -1.43 15.65
CA ASP A 659 31.79 -0.31 16.60
C ASP A 659 33.26 0.08 16.79
N SER A 660 34.15 -0.91 16.74
CA SER A 660 35.59 -0.81 16.97
C SER A 660 36.40 -0.85 15.66
N GLN A 661 35.71 -0.90 14.51
CA GLN A 661 36.32 -0.93 13.17
C GLN A 661 37.33 -2.06 13.00
N ALA A 662 37.05 -3.22 13.61
CA ALA A 662 37.97 -4.35 13.66
C ALA A 662 37.40 -5.55 12.90
N ILE A 663 38.27 -6.19 12.12
CA ILE A 663 37.95 -7.34 11.30
C ILE A 663 38.84 -8.51 11.74
N LEU A 664 38.22 -9.65 11.99
CA LEU A 664 38.91 -10.92 12.19
C LEU A 664 38.61 -11.86 11.01
N PRO A 665 39.59 -12.14 10.14
CA PRO A 665 39.46 -13.19 9.13
C PRO A 665 39.26 -14.55 9.78
N VAL A 666 38.27 -15.29 9.30
CA VAL A 666 37.93 -16.63 9.81
C VAL A 666 37.80 -17.63 8.66
N VAL A 667 38.18 -18.87 8.94
CA VAL A 667 37.90 -20.03 8.10
C VAL A 667 36.90 -20.91 8.83
N THR A 668 36.01 -21.51 8.06
CA THR A 668 35.01 -22.43 8.59
C THR A 668 35.63 -23.81 8.72
N GLU A 669 35.84 -24.26 9.96
CA GLU A 669 36.27 -25.63 10.22
C GLU A 669 35.19 -26.63 9.79
N TYR A 670 35.60 -27.73 9.16
CA TYR A 670 34.68 -28.77 8.72
C TYR A 670 33.92 -29.34 9.94
N GLY A 671 32.59 -29.24 9.93
CA GLY A 671 31.73 -29.65 11.04
C GLY A 671 31.14 -28.49 11.87
N ALA A 672 31.58 -27.24 11.67
CA ALA A 672 31.09 -26.08 12.42
C ALA A 672 30.85 -24.85 11.52
N PRO A 673 29.87 -24.89 10.59
CA PRO A 673 29.59 -23.77 9.71
C PRO A 673 29.02 -22.58 10.47
N GLU A 674 29.48 -21.38 10.09
CA GLU A 674 28.82 -20.14 10.51
C GLU A 674 27.43 -20.06 9.89
N THR A 675 26.51 -19.34 10.54
CA THR A 675 25.12 -19.26 10.09
C THR A 675 24.94 -18.45 8.80
N ALA A 676 25.83 -17.50 8.55
CA ALA A 676 25.77 -16.60 7.40
C ALA A 676 26.11 -17.34 6.09
N GLY A 677 25.18 -17.32 5.13
CA GLY A 677 25.37 -17.94 3.81
C GLY A 677 25.13 -19.45 3.78
N LEU A 678 24.63 -20.04 4.87
CA LEU A 678 24.22 -21.44 4.90
C LEU A 678 23.07 -21.66 3.91
N SER A 679 23.33 -22.50 2.90
CA SER A 679 22.46 -22.67 1.75
C SER A 679 22.10 -24.13 1.53
N PHE A 680 20.87 -24.40 1.11
CA PHE A 680 20.36 -25.75 0.92
C PHE A 680 19.67 -25.86 -0.42
N CYS A 681 19.96 -26.92 -1.17
CA CYS A 681 19.27 -27.25 -2.40
C CYS A 681 18.38 -28.46 -2.16
N PHE A 682 17.12 -28.36 -2.56
CA PHE A 682 16.12 -29.41 -2.40
C PHE A 682 15.38 -29.67 -3.72
N SER A 683 14.95 -30.91 -3.92
CA SER A 683 13.98 -31.25 -4.96
C SER A 683 12.62 -30.60 -4.66
N ALA A 684 11.89 -30.20 -5.70
CA ALA A 684 10.56 -29.62 -5.59
C ALA A 684 9.50 -30.58 -5.01
N ASN A 685 9.79 -31.88 -4.95
CA ASN A 685 8.90 -32.88 -4.35
C ASN A 685 8.94 -32.89 -2.81
N GLU A 686 9.90 -32.19 -2.19
CA GLU A 686 10.04 -32.13 -0.74
C GLU A 686 9.96 -30.68 -0.26
N LEU A 687 9.11 -30.39 0.74
CA LEU A 687 8.97 -29.05 1.31
C LEU A 687 9.71 -28.91 2.64
N HIS A 688 10.86 -28.26 2.57
CA HIS A 688 11.72 -27.93 3.72
C HIS A 688 11.69 -26.44 4.07
N SER A 689 11.79 -26.13 5.35
CA SER A 689 12.04 -24.76 5.83
C SER A 689 13.51 -24.62 6.20
N ILE A 690 14.11 -23.47 5.87
CA ILE A 690 15.51 -23.16 6.20
C ILE A 690 15.79 -23.21 7.71
N TYR A 691 14.75 -22.99 8.54
CA TYR A 691 14.85 -22.95 9.99
C TYR A 691 14.53 -24.29 10.67
N SER A 692 14.26 -25.35 9.91
CA SER A 692 14.12 -26.71 10.45
C SER A 692 15.46 -27.34 10.83
N PHE A 693 16.58 -26.73 10.42
CA PHE A 693 17.92 -27.29 10.62
C PHE A 693 18.69 -26.52 11.68
N HIS A 694 19.25 -27.24 12.65
CA HIS A 694 20.10 -26.64 13.66
C HIS A 694 21.51 -26.43 13.09
N HIS A 695 21.92 -25.18 12.87
CA HIS A 695 23.21 -24.85 12.22
C HIS A 695 24.44 -25.56 12.81
N LYS A 696 24.49 -25.80 14.13
CA LYS A 696 25.62 -26.57 14.75
C LYS A 696 25.61 -28.07 14.47
N LYS A 697 24.47 -28.64 14.07
CA LYS A 697 24.30 -30.08 13.81
C LYS A 697 24.05 -30.36 12.33
N VAL A 698 23.83 -29.33 11.52
CA VAL A 698 23.39 -29.45 10.13
C VAL A 698 24.32 -30.32 9.28
N ILE A 699 25.64 -30.25 9.48
CA ILE A 699 26.59 -31.09 8.73
C ILE A 699 26.40 -32.56 9.11
N GLN A 700 26.40 -32.88 10.40
CA GLN A 700 26.19 -34.26 10.87
C GLN A 700 24.82 -34.80 10.46
N ASP A 701 23.77 -33.97 10.59
CA ASP A 701 22.41 -34.32 10.19
C ASP A 701 22.32 -34.55 8.67
N SER A 702 23.08 -33.79 7.87
CA SER A 702 23.17 -33.96 6.41
C SER A 702 23.92 -35.25 6.04
N ILE A 703 25.02 -35.56 6.73
CA ILE A 703 25.76 -36.83 6.56
C ILE A 703 24.83 -38.02 6.86
N ASN A 704 24.12 -37.97 7.99
CA ASN A 704 23.20 -39.04 8.41
C ASN A 704 22.05 -39.24 7.42
N LYS A 705 21.67 -38.21 6.67
CA LYS A 705 20.63 -38.26 5.63
C LYS A 705 21.19 -38.54 4.23
N GLY A 706 22.50 -38.73 4.08
CA GLY A 706 23.15 -38.98 2.79
C GLY A 706 23.12 -37.79 1.83
N TRP A 707 23.06 -36.56 2.34
CA TRP A 707 23.04 -35.35 1.51
C TRP A 707 24.43 -35.03 0.96
N ASN A 708 24.46 -34.37 -0.19
CA ASN A 708 25.71 -33.85 -0.75
C ASN A 708 26.15 -32.60 0.04
N ILE A 709 27.39 -32.53 0.48
CA ILE A 709 27.89 -31.42 1.32
C ILE A 709 29.04 -30.72 0.58
N ARG A 710 28.90 -29.41 0.40
CA ARG A 710 29.90 -28.57 -0.28
C ARG A 710 30.30 -27.36 0.53
N GLN A 711 31.60 -27.27 0.74
CA GLN A 711 32.25 -26.05 1.16
C GLN A 711 32.75 -25.29 -0.08
N LEU A 712 32.33 -24.04 -0.26
CA LEU A 712 32.72 -23.20 -1.40
C LEU A 712 34.10 -22.55 -1.16
N PRO A 713 35.03 -22.56 -2.13
CA PRO A 713 36.36 -21.96 -1.96
C PRO A 713 36.32 -20.46 -1.62
N ARG A 714 37.39 -19.95 -0.98
CA ARG A 714 37.53 -18.54 -0.59
C ARG A 714 37.27 -17.54 -1.72
N ALA A 715 37.73 -17.85 -2.93
CA ALA A 715 37.57 -16.97 -4.09
C ALA A 715 36.12 -16.92 -4.61
N SER A 716 35.28 -17.90 -4.24
CA SER A 716 33.93 -18.06 -4.78
C SER A 716 32.85 -17.44 -3.89
N ALA A 717 33.00 -17.55 -2.57
CA ALA A 717 32.04 -16.99 -1.62
C ALA A 717 32.70 -16.70 -0.28
N GLN A 718 32.35 -15.57 0.32
CA GLN A 718 32.74 -15.22 1.68
C GLN A 718 31.56 -14.67 2.46
N PHE A 719 31.46 -15.01 3.74
CA PHE A 719 30.49 -14.39 4.65
C PHE A 719 31.13 -13.23 5.42
N CYS A 720 30.30 -12.30 5.89
CA CYS A 720 30.64 -11.30 6.89
C CYS A 720 29.62 -11.43 8.01
N TYR A 721 30.10 -11.83 9.19
CA TYR A 721 29.30 -12.03 10.38
C TYR A 721 29.48 -10.86 11.36
N LEU A 722 28.42 -10.08 11.57
CA LEU A 722 28.51 -8.84 12.33
C LEU A 722 28.38 -9.08 13.84
N ILE A 723 29.21 -8.39 14.63
CA ILE A 723 29.13 -8.36 16.10
C ILE A 723 28.74 -6.96 16.56
N HIS A 724 27.61 -6.85 17.27
CA HIS A 724 27.11 -5.57 17.79
C HIS A 724 26.36 -5.74 19.13
N ARG A 725 26.10 -4.61 19.81
CA ARG A 725 25.63 -4.54 21.21
C ARG A 725 24.25 -5.13 21.48
N TYR A 726 23.41 -5.17 20.45
CA TYR A 726 22.01 -5.61 20.48
C TYR A 726 21.80 -6.97 19.80
N ALA A 727 22.88 -7.72 19.56
CA ALA A 727 22.81 -9.07 19.02
C ALA A 727 22.30 -10.05 20.09
N ASP A 728 21.71 -11.17 19.68
CA ASP A 728 21.23 -12.23 20.58
C ASP A 728 22.36 -13.12 21.15
N THR A 729 23.56 -12.55 21.28
CA THR A 729 24.79 -13.25 21.71
C THR A 729 25.60 -12.39 22.68
N ASP A 730 26.48 -13.02 23.46
CA ASP A 730 27.35 -12.32 24.42
C ASP A 730 28.33 -11.39 23.69
N TYR A 731 27.93 -10.12 23.59
CA TYR A 731 28.67 -9.07 22.90
C TYR A 731 30.05 -8.88 23.48
N THR A 732 30.14 -8.69 24.81
CA THR A 732 31.40 -8.38 25.50
C THR A 732 32.42 -9.50 25.32
N LYS A 733 32.01 -10.76 25.51
CA LYS A 733 32.90 -11.92 25.32
C LYS A 733 33.40 -12.03 23.88
N ARG A 734 32.52 -11.84 22.90
CA ARG A 734 32.87 -11.91 21.47
C ARG A 734 33.79 -10.77 21.05
N ARG A 735 33.48 -9.54 21.48
CA ARG A 735 34.33 -8.36 21.27
C ARG A 735 35.74 -8.60 21.80
N ASP A 736 35.87 -9.00 23.06
CA ASP A 736 37.18 -9.21 23.67
C ASP A 736 37.95 -10.36 23.00
N SER A 737 37.25 -11.42 22.59
CA SER A 737 37.84 -12.51 21.83
C SER A 737 38.36 -12.08 20.46
N ILE A 738 37.68 -11.16 19.78
CA ILE A 738 38.09 -10.62 18.48
C ILE A 738 39.30 -9.70 18.68
N LEU A 739 39.22 -8.73 19.59
CA LEU A 739 40.29 -7.76 19.81
C LEU A 739 41.59 -8.38 20.31
N LYS A 740 41.54 -9.49 21.05
CA LYS A 740 42.73 -10.23 21.52
C LYS A 740 43.32 -11.17 20.45
N ASN A 741 42.64 -11.39 19.33
CA ASN A 741 43.14 -12.31 18.31
C ASN A 741 44.25 -11.66 17.49
N PRO A 742 45.44 -12.29 17.33
CA PRO A 742 46.56 -11.69 16.61
C PRO A 742 46.32 -11.51 15.10
N ARG A 743 45.27 -12.15 14.54
CA ARG A 743 44.88 -11.97 13.12
C ARG A 743 43.93 -10.80 12.90
N THR A 744 43.46 -10.15 13.95
CA THR A 744 42.54 -9.02 13.86
C THR A 744 43.26 -7.79 13.30
N HIS A 745 42.64 -7.12 12.34
CA HIS A 745 43.16 -5.89 11.73
C HIS A 745 42.07 -4.82 11.66
N PRO A 746 42.44 -3.53 11.50
CA PRO A 746 41.48 -2.47 11.20
C PRO A 746 40.76 -2.74 9.88
N GLU A 747 39.51 -2.33 9.77
CA GLU A 747 38.77 -2.39 8.51
C GLU A 747 39.43 -1.55 7.42
N THR A 748 39.35 -2.02 6.17
CA THR A 748 39.81 -1.27 5.00
C THR A 748 38.67 -1.05 4.00
N PRO A 749 38.80 -0.06 3.09
CA PRO A 749 37.82 0.11 2.00
C PRO A 749 37.66 -1.14 1.13
N VAL A 750 38.73 -1.93 0.97
CA VAL A 750 38.70 -3.19 0.21
C VAL A 750 37.83 -4.23 0.92
N ASP A 751 37.96 -4.35 2.24
CA ASP A 751 37.12 -5.26 3.03
C ASP A 751 35.65 -4.90 2.89
N MET A 752 35.31 -3.61 2.95
CA MET A 752 33.92 -3.15 2.83
C MET A 752 33.37 -3.36 1.41
N ALA A 753 34.18 -3.04 0.39
CA ALA A 753 33.79 -3.16 -1.02
C ALA A 753 33.50 -4.61 -1.43
N ALA A 754 34.20 -5.59 -0.84
CA ALA A 754 33.97 -7.01 -1.12
C ALA A 754 32.53 -7.48 -0.84
N TYR A 755 31.84 -6.80 0.09
CA TYR A 755 30.45 -7.06 0.49
C TYR A 755 29.49 -5.94 0.05
N GLY A 756 29.96 -4.95 -0.70
CA GLY A 756 29.16 -3.77 -1.08
C GLY A 756 28.70 -2.90 0.10
N ILE A 757 29.33 -2.98 1.27
CA ILE A 757 28.91 -2.28 2.49
C ILE A 757 28.88 -0.75 2.28
N ASP A 758 27.79 -0.09 2.69
CA ASP A 758 27.64 1.37 2.60
C ASP A 758 28.36 2.06 3.76
N SER A 759 29.55 2.58 3.49
CA SER A 759 30.39 3.26 4.49
C SER A 759 29.75 4.52 5.09
N ILE A 760 28.88 5.23 4.36
CA ILE A 760 28.23 6.45 4.84
C ILE A 760 27.15 6.08 5.85
N ARG A 761 26.29 5.12 5.49
CA ARG A 761 25.24 4.62 6.39
C ARG A 761 25.84 3.93 7.60
N LEU A 762 26.92 3.16 7.42
CA LEU A 762 27.62 2.51 8.53
C LEU A 762 28.22 3.54 9.51
N LYS A 763 28.80 4.64 9.01
CA LYS A 763 29.28 5.73 9.86
C LYS A 763 28.16 6.37 10.67
N LYS A 764 26.99 6.59 10.07
CA LYS A 764 25.80 7.10 10.77
C LYS A 764 25.32 6.13 11.85
N TRP A 765 25.24 4.84 11.52
CA TRP A 765 24.85 3.81 12.48
C TRP A 765 25.84 3.73 13.66
N ARG A 766 27.15 3.83 13.43
CA ARG A 766 28.16 3.86 14.51
C ARG A 766 27.95 5.01 15.49
N ALA A 767 27.57 6.19 14.99
CA ALA A 767 27.27 7.32 15.86
C ALA A 767 26.06 7.06 16.75
N PHE A 768 25.08 6.30 16.25
CA PHE A 768 23.94 5.85 17.02
C PHE A 768 24.30 4.75 18.03
N ASP A 769 25.02 3.69 17.62
CA ASP A 769 25.41 2.55 18.46
C ASP A 769 26.25 2.94 19.69
N LYS A 770 27.13 3.94 19.55
CA LYS A 770 27.98 4.45 20.64
C LYS A 770 27.19 4.92 21.87
N ASN A 771 25.94 5.33 21.68
CA ASN A 771 25.09 5.84 22.76
C ASN A 771 24.29 4.72 23.46
N LEU A 772 24.47 3.46 23.06
CA LEU A 772 23.69 2.33 23.56
C LEU A 772 24.49 1.48 24.56
N LYS A 773 23.82 1.05 25.63
CA LYS A 773 24.35 0.04 26.56
C LYS A 773 24.14 -1.36 25.95
N PRO A 774 25.12 -2.28 26.03
CA PRO A 774 24.90 -3.68 25.67
C PRO A 774 23.78 -4.30 26.51
N LEU A 775 23.00 -5.19 25.92
CA LEU A 775 21.98 -5.95 26.65
C LEU A 775 22.67 -6.99 27.57
N SER A 776 22.06 -7.31 28.72
CA SER A 776 22.56 -8.34 29.63
C SER A 776 22.57 -9.73 28.98
N LYS A 777 23.19 -10.72 29.65
CA LYS A 777 23.43 -12.09 29.13
C LYS A 777 22.17 -12.84 28.65
N THR A 778 20.98 -12.38 29.01
CA THR A 778 19.72 -13.04 28.69
C THR A 778 19.38 -12.84 27.22
N ARG A 779 19.23 -13.94 26.47
CA ARG A 779 18.88 -13.88 25.05
C ARG A 779 17.51 -13.23 24.89
N ILE A 780 17.42 -12.23 24.01
CA ILE A 780 16.17 -11.56 23.61
C ILE A 780 15.12 -12.61 23.22
N LEU A 781 15.55 -13.67 22.53
CA LEU A 781 14.67 -14.76 22.11
C LEU A 781 14.16 -15.62 23.27
N GLU A 782 14.95 -15.84 24.32
CA GLU A 782 14.51 -16.61 25.50
C GLU A 782 13.44 -15.84 26.28
N TYR A 783 13.55 -14.50 26.33
CA TYR A 783 12.61 -13.62 27.01
C TYR A 783 11.17 -13.66 26.43
N ILE A 784 11.04 -13.93 25.11
CA ILE A 784 9.75 -13.91 24.40
C ILE A 784 9.23 -15.32 24.08
N SER A 785 10.11 -16.32 23.94
CA SER A 785 9.75 -17.68 23.46
C SER A 785 8.72 -18.40 24.35
N GLU A 786 8.77 -18.22 25.67
CA GLU A 786 7.81 -18.86 26.57
C GLU A 786 6.36 -18.39 26.30
N LEU A 787 6.18 -17.08 26.09
CA LEU A 787 4.87 -16.52 25.76
C LEU A 787 4.38 -16.97 24.38
N GLU A 788 5.28 -17.04 23.39
CA GLU A 788 4.91 -17.48 22.05
C GLU A 788 4.48 -18.95 22.01
N ASN A 789 5.13 -19.82 22.80
CA ASN A 789 4.73 -21.21 22.92
C ASN A 789 3.34 -21.34 23.56
N LYS A 790 3.04 -20.54 24.60
CA LYS A 790 1.69 -20.49 25.21
C LYS A 790 0.64 -19.97 24.23
N LEU A 791 0.95 -18.92 23.48
CA LEU A 791 0.08 -18.38 22.43
C LEU A 791 -0.21 -19.41 21.35
N LYS A 792 0.82 -20.14 20.89
CA LYS A 792 0.66 -21.23 19.92
C LYS A 792 -0.23 -22.34 20.44
N ALA A 793 -0.04 -22.78 21.69
CA ALA A 793 -0.87 -23.82 22.29
C ALA A 793 -2.35 -23.38 22.42
N LEU A 794 -2.60 -22.13 22.81
CA LEU A 794 -3.95 -21.58 22.86
C LEU A 794 -4.60 -21.48 21.49
N ARG A 795 -3.86 -21.17 20.42
CA ARG A 795 -4.43 -21.20 19.06
C ARG A 795 -4.96 -22.58 18.68
N ILE A 796 -4.25 -23.64 19.05
CA ILE A 796 -4.69 -25.01 18.78
C ILE A 796 -6.00 -25.26 19.52
N GLN A 797 -6.07 -24.91 20.81
CA GLN A 797 -7.29 -25.06 21.61
C GLN A 797 -8.47 -24.22 21.06
N ILE A 798 -8.22 -23.00 20.58
CA ILE A 798 -9.26 -22.15 19.95
C ILE A 798 -9.72 -22.73 18.62
N THR A 799 -8.84 -23.42 17.89
CA THR A 799 -9.22 -24.10 16.65
C THR A 799 -10.14 -25.27 16.94
N ASP A 800 -9.89 -26.01 18.03
CA ASP A 800 -10.71 -27.13 18.48
C ASP A 800 -12.06 -26.68 19.10
N ASP A 801 -12.09 -25.53 19.78
CA ASP A 801 -13.32 -24.88 20.29
C ASP A 801 -13.40 -23.39 19.87
N PRO A 802 -13.90 -23.10 18.66
CA PRO A 802 -13.95 -21.75 18.13
C PRO A 802 -15.01 -20.87 18.82
N ASN A 803 -15.91 -21.43 19.64
CA ASN A 803 -16.96 -20.66 20.31
C ASN A 803 -16.58 -20.25 21.74
N SER A 804 -15.50 -20.79 22.31
CA SER A 804 -15.02 -20.42 23.64
C SER A 804 -14.58 -18.96 23.71
N GLN A 805 -15.35 -18.14 24.43
CA GLN A 805 -14.98 -16.75 24.72
C GLN A 805 -13.81 -16.67 25.72
N GLU A 806 -13.70 -17.64 26.63
CA GLU A 806 -12.63 -17.69 27.63
C GLU A 806 -11.25 -17.89 26.98
N LEU A 807 -11.14 -18.86 26.06
CA LEU A 807 -9.89 -19.11 25.34
C LEU A 807 -9.46 -17.89 24.51
N LYS A 808 -10.40 -17.23 23.83
CA LYS A 808 -10.15 -16.00 23.07
C LYS A 808 -9.70 -14.85 23.98
N ALA A 809 -10.33 -14.67 25.14
CA ALA A 809 -9.93 -13.65 26.12
C ALA A 809 -8.52 -13.91 26.66
N ARG A 810 -8.21 -15.17 27.00
CA ARG A 810 -6.88 -15.56 27.49
C ARG A 810 -5.79 -15.38 26.43
N TYR A 811 -6.10 -15.73 25.18
CA TYR A 811 -5.22 -15.48 24.04
C TYR A 811 -4.92 -13.99 23.88
N GLN A 812 -5.95 -13.15 23.92
CA GLN A 812 -5.78 -11.69 23.82
C GLN A 812 -4.95 -11.12 24.98
N GLN A 813 -5.13 -11.63 26.20
CA GLN A 813 -4.33 -11.23 27.36
C GLN A 813 -2.85 -11.51 27.16
N LEU A 814 -2.49 -12.72 26.73
CA LEU A 814 -1.09 -13.09 26.47
C LEU A 814 -0.51 -12.34 25.27
N LEU A 815 -1.32 -12.03 24.26
CA LEU A 815 -0.90 -11.21 23.12
C LEU A 815 -0.53 -9.80 23.58
N ASN A 816 -1.35 -9.20 24.44
CA ASN A 816 -1.07 -7.89 25.03
C ASN A 816 0.20 -7.93 25.91
N GLU A 817 0.41 -9.01 26.67
CA GLU A 817 1.64 -9.19 27.43
C GLU A 817 2.87 -9.32 26.53
N ARG A 818 2.78 -10.10 25.45
CA ARG A 818 3.84 -10.21 24.42
C ARG A 818 4.18 -8.84 23.86
N LYS A 819 3.19 -8.03 23.48
CA LYS A 819 3.40 -6.66 22.98
C LYS A 819 4.09 -5.76 24.02
N ARG A 820 3.66 -5.83 25.29
CA ARG A 820 4.26 -5.05 26.38
C ARG A 820 5.73 -5.43 26.60
N ARG A 821 6.03 -6.73 26.66
CA ARG A 821 7.40 -7.24 26.82
C ARG A 821 8.29 -6.88 25.63
N GLY A 822 7.76 -7.01 24.41
CA GLY A 822 8.51 -6.67 23.18
C GLY A 822 8.81 -5.18 23.02
N LYS A 823 8.02 -4.27 23.62
CA LYS A 823 8.25 -2.80 23.57
C LYS A 823 9.34 -2.30 24.51
N ASN A 824 9.60 -3.02 25.60
CA ASN A 824 10.49 -2.56 26.66
C ASN A 824 11.76 -3.42 26.77
N ILE A 825 12.15 -4.09 25.69
CA ILE A 825 13.19 -5.12 25.75
C ILE A 825 14.55 -4.53 26.06
N THR A 826 14.85 -3.34 25.52
CA THR A 826 16.14 -2.69 25.74
C THR A 826 16.27 -2.17 27.16
N THR A 827 15.19 -1.65 27.75
CA THR A 827 15.18 -1.22 29.16
C THR A 827 15.26 -2.42 30.10
N THR A 828 14.40 -3.41 29.91
CA THR A 828 14.28 -4.58 30.82
C THR A 828 15.54 -5.44 30.85
N LEU A 829 16.26 -5.55 29.73
CA LEU A 829 17.49 -6.34 29.67
C LEU A 829 18.75 -5.53 30.03
N ALA A 830 18.67 -4.20 30.08
CA ALA A 830 19.78 -3.35 30.50
C ALA A 830 19.78 -3.08 32.01
N GLU A 831 18.62 -3.13 32.66
CA GLU A 831 18.42 -3.29 34.11
C GLU A 831 18.83 -4.69 34.57
#